data_AF-A0A1I4NAY8-F1
#
_entry.id   AF-A0A1I4NAY8-F1
#
_cell.length_a   1.000
_cell.length_b   1.000
_cell.length_c   1.000
_cell.angle_alpha   90.00
_cell.angle_beta   90.00
_cell.angle_gamma   90.00
#
_symmetry.space_group_name_H-M   'P 1'
#
loop_
_entity.id
_entity.type
_entity.pdbx_description
1 polymer ?
#
loop_
_entity_poly.entity_id
_entity_poly.type
_entity_poly.pdbx_seq_one_letter_code
_entity_poly.pdbx_strand_id
1 'polypeptide(L)'
;MRLRKGLCAVLLPLALAACGGGGDSQPTAPDTDSNLQRPSVNPVEQALATGNALLVPTTDDLYSAILTLLKQRQEFADQAYLTVMSDSPFRYAPGQQSQVFQINDISHSFPLVQASNNNRILAVAGVSGDARYAGFGTNLLTRLENGDSEVSDLGGTTARLINWLIAPRNAGNQPTIKLALLGSDEQKHQDWLQANIEGALISSCPDPQTLASCIAGSDLVVIGDNQASDSHANLITTALDQARASGTGVLYSHQRAWNQSAVTDAIAGWMGTSMPYAGNYFSTGLADWDSGTNMTANLVIYQTYREFFHRLRDGTFNIDWQNCPDGNCLNAPGMDTQFTSPVQDLRASIRSIEQNGRSLFTETNNRFLKLTTLLADLLRQDIHYPMDRANTAQSTFLRAYFADHIHPVRRPLNPAQPDLGNFSDPLPAIKTASYQRQVATTTQNSVASTGLYALPGQTVTITRTDSLDTNVGVKINHLRSGTTREWEANGYARPKFVASTVIPLPSGKPVTLTSAYGGPVYLSLTGAAVTGDIKITTTGATTYPHLTDLSQATEFVQQVRSTPLNWTGIQTDFVEVTSIKHHMVSFLDDDRYRGDVTLALEHVWQYMIQGTYNLAGFSGPGLSLNSSVVATCTALGWDCNNAQLHRKPAIQHVNSDNRAHCGYGCSGNPYDQAWPLNPLGWGESHEIGHNLQRGRLKIYDVSGEVSNNIFPLYKAYQFYHNTNEALAMCTRTDSRSAYNILNSAQNQGDPLSATKANLWINGGNFVRLAFYEQLHFLARDLGLGSGWDLFTLMYLHERQFSLAVSNDTQWLSQQNQLGFAGINHTDAAGLSGNDFMLVSASVILNRDLTAYFSLWGVETSATAQGLVAHLGSFNPGFYQSDTVCRNDVPTAIMPDGSTAWP
;
A
#
# COMPACT_ATOMS: atom_id res chain seq x y z
N MET A 1 60.30 28.24 -24.81
CA MET A 1 61.47 27.34 -24.90
C MET A 1 60.93 25.91 -24.86
N ARG A 2 60.47 25.44 -26.04
CA ARG A 2 61.05 24.39 -26.89
C ARG A 2 60.79 22.96 -26.37
N LEU A 3 59.79 22.27 -26.95
CA LEU A 3 59.88 21.32 -28.11
C LEU A 3 60.07 19.87 -27.58
N ARG A 4 59.53 18.78 -28.12
CA ARG A 4 58.98 18.35 -29.44
C ARG A 4 58.50 16.87 -29.22
N LYS A 5 57.68 16.17 -30.00
CA LYS A 5 57.43 15.93 -31.46
C LYS A 5 56.25 14.91 -31.47
N GLY A 6 55.38 14.70 -32.45
CA GLY A 6 55.22 14.98 -33.89
C GLY A 6 54.03 14.09 -34.37
N LEU A 7 53.50 14.08 -35.60
CA LEU A 7 53.76 14.77 -36.86
C LEU A 7 52.64 14.38 -37.88
N CYS A 8 52.25 15.33 -38.77
CA CYS A 8 51.85 15.25 -40.20
C CYS A 8 50.67 14.37 -40.70
N ALA A 9 49.93 14.66 -41.79
CA ALA A 9 49.75 15.80 -42.75
C ALA A 9 48.67 15.33 -43.80
N VAL A 10 47.91 16.16 -44.55
CA VAL A 10 48.16 16.79 -45.90
C VAL A 10 46.79 17.40 -46.36
N LEU A 11 46.59 18.73 -46.63
CA LEU A 11 46.79 19.59 -47.84
C LEU A 11 45.96 19.20 -49.09
N LEU A 12 45.35 20.03 -49.99
CA LEU A 12 45.04 21.47 -50.23
C LEU A 12 44.10 21.55 -51.52
N PRO A 13 43.80 22.68 -52.23
CA PRO A 13 42.48 23.03 -52.77
C PRO A 13 42.47 23.33 -54.31
N LEU A 14 41.42 23.96 -54.86
CA LEU A 14 41.49 24.68 -56.14
C LEU A 14 40.47 25.84 -56.23
N ALA A 15 40.94 26.96 -56.78
CA ALA A 15 40.23 28.21 -57.03
C ALA A 15 39.84 28.35 -58.50
N LEU A 16 38.88 29.23 -58.81
CA LEU A 16 38.80 29.92 -60.11
C LEU A 16 37.96 31.21 -60.01
N ALA A 17 38.46 32.24 -60.67
CA ALA A 17 37.93 33.60 -60.76
C ALA A 17 37.52 33.91 -62.21
N ALA A 18 36.58 34.85 -62.43
CA ALA A 18 36.51 35.70 -63.64
C ALA A 18 35.50 36.88 -63.49
N CYS A 19 35.99 38.09 -63.84
CA CYS A 19 35.40 39.28 -64.51
C CYS A 19 33.88 39.56 -64.45
N GLY A 20 33.32 40.78 -64.36
CA GLY A 20 33.78 42.17 -64.53
C GLY A 20 32.62 43.02 -65.14
N GLY A 21 32.51 44.31 -64.78
CA GLY A 21 31.76 45.34 -65.56
C GLY A 21 30.51 45.96 -64.91
N GLY A 22 30.51 47.29 -64.71
CA GLY A 22 29.41 48.08 -64.11
C GLY A 22 28.57 48.91 -65.09
N GLY A 23 27.52 49.56 -64.56
CA GLY A 23 26.72 50.59 -65.25
C GLY A 23 25.38 50.88 -64.55
N ASP A 24 25.07 52.15 -64.32
CA ASP A 24 23.95 52.77 -63.57
C ASP A 24 22.51 52.30 -63.86
N SER A 25 21.66 52.24 -62.81
CA SER A 25 20.41 53.03 -62.61
C SER A 25 19.51 52.46 -61.49
N GLN A 26 19.00 53.34 -60.61
CA GLN A 26 18.13 53.12 -59.43
C GLN A 26 16.81 52.34 -59.72
N PRO A 27 16.13 51.66 -58.75
CA PRO A 27 15.74 52.17 -57.41
C PRO A 27 15.73 51.15 -56.22
N THR A 28 15.48 51.69 -55.03
CA THR A 28 15.54 51.15 -53.65
C THR A 28 14.72 49.87 -53.33
N ALA A 29 15.36 48.88 -52.67
CA ALA A 29 14.88 47.96 -51.58
C ALA A 29 15.86 46.77 -51.41
N PRO A 30 15.81 45.93 -50.35
CA PRO A 30 15.57 46.13 -48.91
C PRO A 30 16.76 45.65 -48.04
N ASP A 31 16.70 45.99 -46.76
CA ASP A 31 17.65 45.60 -45.70
C ASP A 31 17.59 44.08 -45.44
N THR A 32 18.72 43.37 -45.56
CA THR A 32 18.84 41.97 -45.15
C THR A 32 20.03 41.79 -44.23
N ASP A 33 19.79 41.97 -42.95
CA ASP A 33 20.55 41.31 -41.90
C ASP A 33 19.57 40.75 -40.86
N SER A 34 19.14 39.50 -41.07
CA SER A 34 18.41 38.75 -40.05
C SER A 34 19.24 37.55 -39.64
N ASN A 35 19.93 37.74 -38.51
CA ASN A 35 20.48 36.67 -37.67
C ASN A 35 19.51 35.49 -37.58
N LEU A 36 19.96 34.33 -38.07
CA LEU A 36 19.36 33.03 -37.81
C LEU A 36 19.53 32.67 -36.32
N GLN A 37 18.64 33.17 -35.47
CA GLN A 37 18.46 32.66 -34.11
C GLN A 37 17.80 31.28 -34.19
N ARG A 38 18.53 30.22 -33.83
CA ARG A 38 17.90 28.95 -33.42
C ARG A 38 16.89 29.26 -32.30
N PRO A 39 15.66 28.71 -32.31
CA PRO A 39 14.74 28.93 -31.22
C PRO A 39 15.36 28.39 -29.92
N SER A 40 15.49 29.25 -28.90
CA SER A 40 15.74 28.78 -27.53
C SER A 40 14.53 27.96 -27.09
N VAL A 41 14.69 26.64 -26.96
CA VAL A 41 13.60 25.76 -26.54
C VAL A 41 13.18 26.16 -25.11
N ASN A 42 11.88 26.33 -24.88
CA ASN A 42 11.31 26.69 -23.58
C ASN A 42 11.77 25.69 -22.49
N PRO A 43 12.39 26.15 -21.38
CA PRO A 43 12.87 25.29 -20.30
C PRO A 43 11.83 24.33 -19.72
N VAL A 44 10.58 24.78 -19.60
CA VAL A 44 9.45 23.95 -19.12
C VAL A 44 9.18 22.80 -20.09
N GLU A 45 9.24 23.04 -21.41
CA GLU A 45 9.04 21.98 -22.41
C GLU A 45 10.20 20.98 -22.43
N GLN A 46 11.43 21.44 -22.21
CA GLN A 46 12.57 20.52 -22.05
C GLN A 46 12.41 19.66 -20.79
N ALA A 47 11.98 20.24 -19.67
CA ALA A 47 11.73 19.52 -18.43
C ALA A 47 10.61 18.49 -18.59
N LEU A 48 9.53 18.82 -19.31
CA LEU A 48 8.44 17.90 -19.64
C LEU A 48 8.89 16.72 -20.50
N ALA A 49 9.77 16.96 -21.48
CA ALA A 49 10.27 15.93 -22.38
C ALA A 49 11.27 14.98 -21.71
N THR A 50 12.10 15.51 -20.80
CA THR A 50 13.19 14.76 -20.15
C THR A 50 12.83 14.21 -18.78
N GLY A 51 11.78 14.76 -18.15
CA GLY A 51 11.51 14.55 -16.74
C GLY A 51 12.55 15.21 -15.82
N ASN A 52 13.33 16.19 -16.29
CA ASN A 52 14.34 16.86 -15.47
C ASN A 52 13.86 18.23 -15.02
N ALA A 53 13.38 18.34 -13.77
CA ALA A 53 12.91 19.59 -13.19
C ALA A 53 14.01 20.65 -13.03
N LEU A 54 15.28 20.24 -12.93
CA LEU A 54 16.41 21.17 -12.77
C LEU A 54 16.72 21.99 -14.04
N LEU A 55 16.07 21.67 -15.17
CA LEU A 55 16.13 22.51 -16.36
C LEU A 55 15.28 23.77 -16.22
N VAL A 56 14.32 23.79 -15.29
CA VAL A 56 13.46 24.96 -15.07
C VAL A 56 14.12 25.91 -14.06
N PRO A 57 14.31 27.20 -14.39
CA PRO A 57 14.99 28.14 -13.51
C PRO A 57 14.28 28.40 -12.18
N THR A 58 12.95 28.48 -12.19
CA THR A 58 12.16 28.85 -11.01
C THR A 58 10.88 28.01 -10.88
N THR A 59 10.38 27.87 -9.65
CA THR A 59 9.06 27.27 -9.41
C THR A 59 7.93 28.08 -10.04
N ASP A 60 8.09 29.40 -10.18
CA ASP A 60 7.07 30.29 -10.77
C ASP A 60 6.81 30.00 -12.24
N ASP A 61 7.82 29.53 -12.99
CA ASP A 61 7.63 29.07 -14.37
C ASP A 61 6.70 27.86 -14.44
N LEU A 62 6.84 26.91 -13.49
CA LEU A 62 5.97 25.73 -13.39
C LEU A 62 4.57 26.09 -12.88
N TYR A 63 4.45 26.94 -11.85
CA TYR A 63 3.15 27.44 -11.40
C TYR A 63 2.39 28.13 -12.53
N SER A 64 3.07 28.99 -13.29
CA SER A 64 2.48 29.70 -14.42
C SER A 64 2.03 28.72 -15.51
N ALA A 65 2.85 27.73 -15.86
CA ALA A 65 2.48 26.70 -16.83
C ALA A 65 1.27 25.87 -16.37
N ILE A 66 1.19 25.51 -15.09
CA ILE A 66 0.05 24.77 -14.51
C ILE A 66 -1.22 25.62 -14.57
N LEU A 67 -1.17 26.85 -14.07
CA LEU A 67 -2.33 27.73 -14.01
C LEU A 67 -2.84 28.11 -15.41
N THR A 68 -1.94 28.33 -16.37
CA THR A 68 -2.31 28.54 -17.78
C THR A 68 -2.99 27.30 -18.38
N LEU A 69 -2.45 26.11 -18.14
CA LEU A 69 -3.07 24.87 -18.60
C LEU A 69 -4.48 24.70 -18.01
N LEU A 70 -4.64 24.86 -16.69
CA LEU A 70 -5.94 24.73 -16.02
C LEU A 70 -6.97 25.72 -16.58
N LYS A 71 -6.57 26.97 -16.79
CA LYS A 71 -7.44 28.00 -17.39
C LYS A 71 -7.88 27.60 -18.81
N GLN A 72 -6.93 27.19 -19.67
CA GLN A 72 -7.24 26.77 -21.04
C GLN A 72 -8.17 25.55 -21.08
N ARG A 73 -8.01 24.60 -20.16
CA ARG A 73 -8.86 23.41 -20.08
C ARG A 73 -10.24 23.69 -19.52
N GLN A 74 -10.34 24.61 -18.55
CA GLN A 74 -11.61 25.14 -18.09
C GLN A 74 -12.37 25.82 -19.24
N GLU A 75 -11.73 26.75 -19.95
CA GLU A 75 -12.34 27.45 -21.09
C GLU A 75 -12.80 26.48 -22.18
N PHE A 76 -12.03 25.43 -22.45
CA PHE A 76 -12.43 24.38 -23.40
C PHE A 76 -13.67 23.60 -22.93
N ALA A 77 -13.70 23.19 -21.66
CA ALA A 77 -14.83 22.48 -21.07
C ALA A 77 -16.09 23.35 -21.08
N ASP A 78 -15.97 24.63 -20.71
CA ASP A 78 -17.08 25.60 -20.73
C ASP A 78 -17.68 25.75 -22.14
N GLN A 79 -16.85 25.83 -23.18
CA GLN A 79 -17.32 25.86 -24.57
C GLN A 79 -18.00 24.55 -24.99
N ALA A 80 -17.48 23.40 -24.54
CA ALA A 80 -18.12 22.11 -24.81
C ALA A 80 -19.49 22.02 -24.12
N TYR A 81 -19.62 22.47 -22.88
CA TYR A 81 -20.90 22.50 -22.17
C TYR A 81 -21.92 23.38 -22.87
N LEU A 82 -21.55 24.58 -23.30
CA LEU A 82 -22.43 25.47 -24.08
C LEU A 82 -22.91 24.85 -25.39
N THR A 83 -22.12 23.96 -25.98
CA THR A 83 -22.46 23.28 -27.23
C THR A 83 -23.35 22.05 -26.99
N VAL A 84 -23.07 21.28 -25.93
CA VAL A 84 -23.64 19.95 -25.72
C VAL A 84 -24.85 19.98 -24.79
N MET A 85 -24.76 20.70 -23.67
CA MET A 85 -25.79 20.69 -22.64
C MET A 85 -26.95 21.61 -23.03
N SER A 86 -28.18 21.22 -22.70
CA SER A 86 -29.34 22.10 -22.78
C SER A 86 -29.60 22.76 -21.43
N ASP A 87 -30.25 23.93 -21.46
CA ASP A 87 -30.68 24.63 -20.24
C ASP A 87 -32.07 24.19 -19.75
N SER A 88 -32.51 22.99 -20.15
CA SER A 88 -33.73 22.35 -19.64
C SER A 88 -33.40 21.41 -18.48
N PRO A 89 -34.35 21.18 -17.56
CA PRO A 89 -34.23 20.12 -16.56
C PRO A 89 -33.98 18.77 -17.23
N PHE A 90 -33.16 17.94 -16.59
CA PHE A 90 -32.93 16.58 -17.07
C PHE A 90 -32.65 15.62 -15.92
N ARG A 91 -33.12 14.39 -16.09
CA ARG A 91 -32.77 13.26 -15.25
C ARG A 91 -31.95 12.22 -16.03
N TYR A 92 -30.89 11.73 -15.41
CA TYR A 92 -30.10 10.61 -15.87
C TYR A 92 -29.78 9.67 -14.71
N ALA A 93 -30.50 8.55 -14.66
CA ALA A 93 -30.34 7.51 -13.66
C ALA A 93 -29.83 6.22 -14.33
N PRO A 94 -28.50 6.06 -14.47
CA PRO A 94 -27.94 4.87 -15.09
C PRO A 94 -28.18 3.58 -14.28
N GLY A 95 -28.54 3.71 -13.00
CA GLY A 95 -28.86 2.60 -12.11
C GLY A 95 -27.61 1.91 -11.54
N GLN A 96 -27.82 0.91 -10.67
CA GLN A 96 -26.75 0.19 -10.00
C GLN A 96 -25.86 -0.61 -10.97
N GLN A 97 -26.44 -1.12 -12.06
CA GLN A 97 -25.77 -1.90 -13.10
C GLN A 97 -25.04 -0.99 -14.10
N SER A 98 -24.22 -0.07 -13.59
CA SER A 98 -23.45 0.87 -14.40
C SER A 98 -22.09 1.18 -13.77
N GLN A 99 -21.23 1.78 -14.56
CA GLN A 99 -19.92 2.29 -14.16
C GLN A 99 -19.95 3.79 -13.85
N VAL A 100 -18.93 4.23 -13.12
CA VAL A 100 -18.63 5.65 -12.88
C VAL A 100 -17.18 5.92 -13.29
N PHE A 101 -16.87 7.17 -13.60
CA PHE A 101 -15.51 7.55 -13.99
C PHE A 101 -14.78 8.24 -12.84
N GLN A 102 -13.48 7.99 -12.78
CA GLN A 102 -12.52 8.82 -12.07
C GLN A 102 -11.60 9.45 -13.11
N ILE A 103 -11.50 10.78 -13.12
CA ILE A 103 -10.61 11.49 -14.04
C ILE A 103 -9.21 11.48 -13.48
N ASN A 104 -8.28 10.91 -14.23
CA ASN A 104 -6.86 10.84 -13.88
C ASN A 104 -6.05 11.94 -14.57
N ASP A 105 -6.51 12.43 -15.73
CA ASP A 105 -5.85 13.48 -16.48
C ASP A 105 -6.80 14.61 -16.87
N ILE A 106 -6.92 15.59 -15.99
CA ILE A 106 -7.69 16.81 -16.26
C ILE A 106 -7.07 17.68 -17.36
N SER A 107 -5.89 17.33 -17.88
CA SER A 107 -5.33 18.02 -19.05
C SER A 107 -6.16 17.75 -20.31
N HIS A 108 -7.01 16.73 -20.30
CA HIS A 108 -7.66 16.33 -21.53
C HIS A 108 -9.04 15.70 -21.33
N SER A 109 -9.43 15.31 -20.11
CA SER A 109 -10.79 14.88 -19.75
C SER A 109 -11.46 15.85 -18.77
N PHE A 110 -12.78 16.00 -18.89
CA PHE A 110 -13.63 16.72 -17.94
C PHE A 110 -14.94 15.95 -17.70
N PRO A 111 -15.62 16.17 -16.55
CA PRO A 111 -16.90 15.54 -16.28
C PRO A 111 -17.94 16.04 -17.28
N LEU A 112 -18.66 15.15 -17.97
CA LEU A 112 -19.78 15.53 -18.83
C LEU A 112 -21.10 15.53 -18.06
N VAL A 113 -21.33 14.50 -17.23
CA VAL A 113 -22.51 14.39 -16.37
C VAL A 113 -22.06 14.01 -14.96
N GLN A 114 -22.44 14.82 -13.98
CA GLN A 114 -22.19 14.56 -12.55
C GLN A 114 -23.50 14.21 -11.84
N ALA A 115 -23.43 13.27 -10.91
CA ALA A 115 -24.53 12.91 -10.04
C ALA A 115 -24.84 14.01 -9.03
N SER A 116 -26.09 14.42 -8.88
CA SER A 116 -26.51 15.49 -7.96
C SER A 116 -26.55 15.04 -6.50
N ASN A 117 -26.64 13.72 -6.24
CA ASN A 117 -26.77 13.17 -4.89
C ASN A 117 -25.42 12.85 -4.21
N ASN A 118 -24.35 12.65 -4.97
CA ASN A 118 -23.07 12.17 -4.42
C ASN A 118 -21.82 12.62 -5.21
N ASN A 119 -21.98 13.52 -6.18
CA ASN A 119 -20.91 14.10 -7.00
C ASN A 119 -20.11 13.11 -7.87
N ARG A 120 -20.54 11.84 -8.00
CA ARG A 120 -19.90 10.86 -8.89
C ARG A 120 -20.00 11.29 -10.35
N ILE A 121 -18.97 11.00 -11.13
CA ILE A 121 -18.93 11.32 -12.57
C ILE A 121 -19.54 10.15 -13.32
N LEU A 122 -20.73 10.37 -13.90
CA LEU A 122 -21.50 9.34 -14.61
C LEU A 122 -21.16 9.28 -16.10
N ALA A 123 -20.65 10.39 -16.65
CA ALA A 123 -20.14 10.48 -18.01
C ALA A 123 -18.96 11.46 -18.08
N VAL A 124 -18.07 11.22 -19.03
CA VAL A 124 -16.87 12.06 -19.28
C VAL A 124 -16.82 12.50 -20.73
N ALA A 125 -16.18 13.64 -20.98
CA ALA A 125 -15.85 14.11 -22.32
C ALA A 125 -14.45 14.72 -22.32
N GLY A 126 -13.87 14.88 -23.50
CA GLY A 126 -12.51 15.38 -23.59
C GLY A 126 -11.92 15.41 -24.98
N VAL A 127 -10.62 15.62 -25.03
CA VAL A 127 -9.80 15.66 -26.24
C VAL A 127 -8.60 14.75 -26.07
N SER A 128 -8.22 14.03 -27.11
CA SER A 128 -7.01 13.22 -27.16
C SER A 128 -6.34 13.55 -28.48
N GLY A 129 -5.18 14.21 -28.47
CA GLY A 129 -4.62 14.78 -29.69
C GLY A 129 -5.60 15.76 -30.34
N ASP A 130 -5.99 15.49 -31.59
CA ASP A 130 -7.01 16.27 -32.31
C ASP A 130 -8.42 15.64 -32.21
N ALA A 131 -8.54 14.43 -31.63
CA ALA A 131 -9.80 13.72 -31.50
C ALA A 131 -10.59 14.19 -30.28
N ARG A 132 -11.89 14.38 -30.43
CA ARG A 132 -12.80 14.56 -29.29
C ARG A 132 -13.34 13.19 -28.87
N TYR A 133 -13.57 13.01 -27.57
CA TYR A 133 -14.20 11.79 -27.08
C TYR A 133 -15.24 12.06 -26.00
N ALA A 134 -16.12 11.08 -25.80
CA ALA A 134 -16.99 11.00 -24.65
C ALA A 134 -17.23 9.54 -24.25
N GLY A 135 -17.59 9.32 -22.99
CA GLY A 135 -17.87 7.99 -22.47
C GLY A 135 -18.99 8.01 -21.44
N PHE A 136 -19.87 7.00 -21.51
CA PHE A 136 -20.94 6.78 -20.54
C PHE A 136 -20.73 5.45 -19.83
N GLY A 137 -20.99 5.44 -18.51
CA GLY A 137 -20.89 4.24 -17.67
C GLY A 137 -21.97 3.19 -17.92
N THR A 138 -22.82 3.37 -18.93
CA THR A 138 -23.86 2.43 -19.35
C THR A 138 -24.01 2.49 -20.86
N ASN A 139 -24.67 1.49 -21.42
CA ASN A 139 -25.05 1.47 -22.82
C ASN A 139 -26.21 2.45 -23.10
N LEU A 140 -25.87 3.73 -23.25
CA LEU A 140 -26.84 4.83 -23.32
C LEU A 140 -27.70 4.76 -24.60
N LEU A 141 -27.11 4.54 -25.77
CA LEU A 141 -27.86 4.57 -27.04
C LEU A 141 -28.87 3.42 -27.11
N THR A 142 -28.51 2.21 -26.68
CA THR A 142 -29.47 1.10 -26.58
C THR A 142 -30.64 1.46 -25.67
N ARG A 143 -30.41 2.13 -24.55
CA ARG A 143 -31.47 2.48 -23.60
C ARG A 143 -32.38 3.59 -24.14
N LEU A 144 -31.81 4.59 -24.82
CA LEU A 144 -32.57 5.63 -25.51
C LEU A 144 -33.44 5.04 -26.63
N GLU A 145 -32.91 4.12 -27.42
CA GLU A 145 -33.67 3.43 -28.48
C GLU A 145 -34.85 2.62 -27.92
N ASN A 146 -34.67 2.00 -26.75
CA ASN A 146 -35.75 1.26 -26.09
C ASN A 146 -36.79 2.18 -25.39
N GLY A 147 -36.61 3.51 -25.42
CA GLY A 147 -37.50 4.45 -24.74
C GLY A 147 -37.43 4.41 -23.21
N ASP A 148 -36.25 4.11 -22.64
CA ASP A 148 -36.06 4.06 -21.19
C ASP A 148 -36.21 5.45 -20.54
N SER A 149 -37.25 5.58 -19.70
CA SER A 149 -37.60 6.84 -19.03
C SER A 149 -36.56 7.34 -18.03
N GLU A 150 -35.65 6.48 -17.55
CA GLU A 150 -34.60 6.90 -16.61
C GLU A 150 -33.41 7.60 -17.30
N VAL A 151 -33.35 7.59 -18.64
CA VAL A 151 -32.28 8.23 -19.41
C VAL A 151 -32.78 9.06 -20.60
N SER A 152 -34.08 9.05 -20.89
CA SER A 152 -34.69 9.68 -22.08
C SER A 152 -34.38 11.17 -22.21
N ASP A 153 -34.27 11.89 -21.10
CA ASP A 153 -34.02 13.34 -21.10
C ASP A 153 -32.65 13.70 -21.72
N LEU A 154 -31.71 12.74 -21.76
CA LEU A 154 -30.41 12.94 -22.40
C LEU A 154 -30.43 12.75 -23.92
N GLY A 155 -31.54 12.36 -24.56
CA GLY A 155 -31.58 12.11 -26.01
C GLY A 155 -31.09 13.28 -26.86
N GLY A 156 -31.65 14.48 -26.63
CA GLY A 156 -31.23 15.69 -27.35
C GLY A 156 -29.80 16.12 -27.03
N THR A 157 -29.36 15.97 -25.77
CA THR A 157 -27.97 16.21 -25.34
C THR A 157 -27.00 15.26 -26.03
N THR A 158 -27.39 13.99 -26.19
CA THR A 158 -26.58 12.95 -26.84
C THR A 158 -26.41 13.24 -28.34
N ALA A 159 -27.44 13.72 -29.01
CA ALA A 159 -27.34 14.14 -30.42
C ALA A 159 -26.37 15.33 -30.60
N ARG A 160 -26.47 16.36 -29.73
CA ARG A 160 -25.52 17.49 -29.74
C ARG A 160 -24.09 17.06 -29.41
N LEU A 161 -23.93 16.12 -28.46
CA LEU A 161 -22.63 15.54 -28.13
C LEU A 161 -22.00 14.84 -29.34
N ILE A 162 -22.76 14.01 -30.05
CA ILE A 162 -22.27 13.30 -31.24
C ILE A 162 -21.85 14.29 -32.33
N ASN A 163 -22.64 15.34 -32.58
CA ASN A 163 -22.25 16.40 -33.51
C ASN A 163 -20.98 17.14 -33.06
N TRP A 164 -20.83 17.38 -31.75
CA TRP A 164 -19.61 17.95 -31.20
C TRP A 164 -18.40 17.01 -31.39
N LEU A 165 -18.56 15.70 -31.28
CA LEU A 165 -17.50 14.71 -31.52
C LEU A 165 -17.07 14.66 -32.99
N ILE A 166 -18.02 14.81 -33.92
CA ILE A 166 -17.80 14.73 -35.38
C ILE A 166 -17.16 16.01 -35.95
N ALA A 167 -17.49 17.18 -35.37
CA ALA A 167 -17.13 18.49 -35.90
C ALA A 167 -15.63 18.72 -36.25
N PRO A 168 -14.63 18.18 -35.53
CA PRO A 168 -13.22 18.37 -35.89
C PRO A 168 -12.83 17.87 -37.28
N ARG A 169 -13.50 16.81 -37.79
CA ARG A 169 -13.21 16.22 -39.10
C ARG A 169 -14.25 16.54 -40.15
N ASN A 170 -15.49 16.79 -39.74
CA ASN A 170 -16.59 16.97 -40.65
C ASN A 170 -16.90 18.46 -40.85
N ALA A 171 -16.44 19.01 -41.97
CA ALA A 171 -16.68 20.40 -42.38
C ALA A 171 -18.04 20.60 -43.08
N GLY A 172 -19.11 19.93 -42.60
CA GLY A 172 -20.45 20.01 -43.19
C GLY A 172 -20.73 18.99 -44.31
N ASN A 173 -19.96 17.90 -44.35
CA ASN A 173 -20.20 16.76 -45.24
C ASN A 173 -21.10 15.72 -44.56
N GLN A 174 -21.58 14.74 -45.32
CA GLN A 174 -22.33 13.61 -44.76
C GLN A 174 -21.46 12.83 -43.75
N PRO A 175 -21.87 12.67 -42.47
CA PRO A 175 -21.03 12.10 -41.43
C PRO A 175 -20.85 10.59 -41.58
N THR A 176 -19.63 10.10 -41.40
CA THR A 176 -19.29 8.68 -41.44
C THR A 176 -19.07 8.11 -40.03
N ILE A 177 -19.91 7.17 -39.62
CA ILE A 177 -19.91 6.60 -38.27
C ILE A 177 -19.58 5.10 -38.33
N LYS A 178 -18.65 4.66 -37.48
CA LYS A 178 -18.25 3.26 -37.32
C LYS A 178 -18.73 2.72 -35.98
N LEU A 179 -19.42 1.58 -36.02
CA LEU A 179 -19.90 0.87 -34.83
C LEU A 179 -18.91 -0.26 -34.52
N ALA A 180 -18.24 -0.19 -33.38
CA ALA A 180 -17.14 -1.07 -33.04
C ALA A 180 -17.43 -1.88 -31.78
N LEU A 181 -17.30 -3.20 -31.86
CA LEU A 181 -17.32 -4.10 -30.70
C LEU A 181 -18.59 -4.03 -29.82
N LEU A 182 -19.74 -3.64 -30.40
CA LEU A 182 -21.02 -3.47 -29.69
C LEU A 182 -21.82 -4.77 -29.54
N GLY A 183 -21.50 -5.79 -30.33
CA GLY A 183 -22.15 -7.11 -30.23
C GLY A 183 -23.63 -7.06 -30.55
N SER A 184 -24.46 -7.70 -29.72
CA SER A 184 -25.91 -7.75 -29.93
C SER A 184 -26.61 -6.39 -29.84
N ASP A 185 -25.94 -5.35 -29.34
CA ASP A 185 -26.50 -4.00 -29.22
C ASP A 185 -26.28 -3.14 -30.47
N GLU A 186 -25.51 -3.61 -31.45
CA GLU A 186 -25.09 -2.81 -32.61
C GLU A 186 -26.28 -2.25 -33.39
N GLN A 187 -27.30 -3.08 -33.66
CA GLN A 187 -28.48 -2.65 -34.41
C GLN A 187 -29.21 -1.49 -33.72
N LYS A 188 -29.34 -1.52 -32.39
CA LYS A 188 -30.00 -0.44 -31.65
C LYS A 188 -29.21 0.86 -31.66
N HIS A 189 -27.89 0.78 -31.66
CA HIS A 189 -27.05 1.96 -31.85
C HIS A 189 -27.23 2.52 -33.27
N GLN A 190 -27.27 1.65 -34.28
CA GLN A 190 -27.51 2.05 -35.67
C GLN A 190 -28.85 2.75 -35.84
N ASP A 191 -29.94 2.17 -35.32
CA ASP A 191 -31.30 2.70 -35.45
C ASP A 191 -31.40 4.09 -34.80
N TRP A 192 -30.90 4.23 -33.56
CA TRP A 192 -30.92 5.50 -32.86
C TRP A 192 -30.10 6.57 -33.60
N LEU A 193 -28.91 6.22 -34.10
CA LEU A 193 -28.05 7.15 -34.83
C LEU A 193 -28.68 7.57 -36.16
N GLN A 194 -29.32 6.66 -36.91
CA GLN A 194 -30.01 6.99 -38.16
C GLN A 194 -31.20 7.94 -37.92
N ALA A 195 -31.90 7.78 -36.80
CA ALA A 195 -33.02 8.64 -36.44
C ALA A 195 -32.59 10.04 -35.97
N ASN A 196 -31.41 10.17 -35.35
CA ASN A 196 -31.01 11.39 -34.64
C ASN A 196 -29.85 12.15 -35.29
N ILE A 197 -29.07 11.52 -36.17
CA ILE A 197 -27.93 12.14 -36.86
C ILE A 197 -28.21 12.16 -38.36
N GLU A 198 -28.59 13.34 -38.86
CA GLU A 198 -29.06 13.52 -40.22
C GLU A 198 -28.02 13.05 -41.26
N GLY A 199 -28.44 12.12 -42.11
CA GLY A 199 -27.63 11.62 -43.22
C GLY A 199 -26.45 10.73 -42.82
N ALA A 200 -26.31 10.28 -41.57
CA ALA A 200 -25.14 9.48 -41.18
C ALA A 200 -24.97 8.19 -42.02
N LEU A 201 -23.75 7.99 -42.55
CA LEU A 201 -23.31 6.75 -43.18
C LEU A 201 -22.71 5.84 -42.11
N ILE A 202 -23.46 4.80 -41.73
CA ILE A 202 -23.10 3.91 -40.62
C ILE A 202 -22.60 2.57 -41.15
N SER A 203 -21.50 2.06 -40.58
CA SER A 203 -21.00 0.71 -40.90
C SER A 203 -20.33 0.03 -39.69
N SER A 204 -20.29 -1.30 -39.73
CA SER A 204 -19.85 -2.16 -38.62
C SER A 204 -18.34 -2.46 -38.64
N CYS A 205 -17.75 -2.58 -37.44
CA CYS A 205 -16.39 -3.00 -37.15
C CYS A 205 -16.39 -4.01 -35.97
N PRO A 206 -16.82 -5.26 -36.19
CA PRO A 206 -17.06 -6.21 -35.10
C PRO A 206 -15.79 -6.94 -34.64
N ASP A 207 -14.73 -6.95 -35.45
CA ASP A 207 -13.52 -7.74 -35.21
C ASP A 207 -12.39 -6.90 -34.58
N PRO A 208 -11.95 -7.22 -33.34
CA PRO A 208 -10.84 -6.55 -32.69
C PRO A 208 -9.52 -6.61 -33.47
N GLN A 209 -9.28 -7.65 -34.28
CA GLN A 209 -8.02 -7.84 -35.00
C GLN A 209 -7.84 -6.86 -36.17
N THR A 210 -8.96 -6.47 -36.79
CA THR A 210 -8.98 -5.54 -37.94
C THR A 210 -9.52 -4.16 -37.56
N LEU A 211 -9.70 -3.89 -36.27
CA LEU A 211 -10.36 -2.67 -35.78
C LEU A 211 -9.70 -1.39 -36.30
N ALA A 212 -8.37 -1.29 -36.22
CA ALA A 212 -7.62 -0.09 -36.61
C ALA A 212 -7.83 0.29 -38.10
N SER A 213 -7.79 -0.69 -39.00
CA SER A 213 -8.06 -0.44 -40.42
C SER A 213 -9.54 -0.20 -40.69
N CYS A 214 -10.44 -0.85 -39.95
CA CYS A 214 -11.89 -0.69 -40.13
C CYS A 214 -12.40 0.71 -39.78
N ILE A 215 -11.86 1.31 -38.71
CA ILE A 215 -12.26 2.65 -38.26
C ILE A 215 -11.58 3.79 -39.04
N ALA A 216 -10.59 3.48 -39.88
CA ALA A 216 -9.80 4.45 -40.61
C ALA A 216 -10.68 5.38 -41.46
N GLY A 217 -10.40 6.69 -41.39
CA GLY A 217 -11.07 7.70 -42.21
C GLY A 217 -12.46 8.12 -41.71
N SER A 218 -13.01 7.46 -40.70
CA SER A 218 -14.32 7.82 -40.13
C SER A 218 -14.32 9.15 -39.38
N ASP A 219 -15.49 9.77 -39.26
CA ASP A 219 -15.71 10.96 -38.46
C ASP A 219 -15.93 10.62 -36.97
N LEU A 220 -16.62 9.51 -36.71
CA LEU A 220 -16.91 9.00 -35.36
C LEU A 220 -16.79 7.48 -35.29
N VAL A 221 -16.24 6.99 -34.19
CA VAL A 221 -16.33 5.59 -33.76
C VAL A 221 -17.17 5.51 -32.49
N VAL A 222 -18.20 4.68 -32.50
CA VAL A 222 -18.95 4.28 -31.30
C VAL A 222 -18.46 2.91 -30.88
N ILE A 223 -17.79 2.82 -29.73
CA ILE A 223 -17.09 1.61 -29.29
C ILE A 223 -17.67 1.03 -28.00
N GLY A 224 -17.88 -0.29 -28.01
CA GLY A 224 -18.23 -1.10 -26.84
C GLY A 224 -17.07 -1.95 -26.32
N ASP A 225 -17.32 -2.70 -25.25
CA ASP A 225 -16.31 -3.54 -24.59
C ASP A 225 -16.75 -4.99 -24.35
N ASN A 226 -17.97 -5.38 -24.75
CA ASN A 226 -18.47 -6.74 -24.50
C ASN A 226 -18.01 -7.77 -25.56
N GLN A 227 -17.64 -7.36 -26.78
CA GLN A 227 -17.20 -8.26 -27.86
C GLN A 227 -15.68 -8.52 -27.88
N ALA A 228 -14.93 -8.05 -26.89
CA ALA A 228 -13.48 -8.26 -26.82
C ALA A 228 -13.08 -8.95 -25.51
N SER A 229 -12.18 -9.93 -25.62
CA SER A 229 -11.46 -10.50 -24.47
C SER A 229 -10.29 -9.61 -24.04
N ASP A 230 -9.81 -9.81 -22.81
CA ASP A 230 -8.70 -9.04 -22.22
C ASP A 230 -7.42 -9.03 -23.07
N SER A 231 -7.17 -10.10 -23.83
CA SER A 231 -6.02 -10.20 -24.74
C SER A 231 -6.03 -9.16 -25.88
N HIS A 232 -7.18 -8.54 -26.18
CA HIS A 232 -7.33 -7.55 -27.23
C HIS A 232 -7.08 -6.09 -26.77
N ALA A 233 -6.85 -5.85 -25.47
CA ALA A 233 -6.69 -4.49 -24.92
C ALA A 233 -5.65 -3.63 -25.68
N ASN A 234 -4.52 -4.23 -26.07
CA ASN A 234 -3.47 -3.53 -26.83
C ASN A 234 -3.88 -3.17 -28.26
N LEU A 235 -4.64 -4.04 -28.93
CA LEU A 235 -5.14 -3.78 -30.29
C LEU A 235 -6.16 -2.64 -30.28
N ILE A 236 -7.04 -2.62 -29.27
CA ILE A 236 -8.02 -1.56 -29.08
C ILE A 236 -7.32 -0.23 -28.80
N THR A 237 -6.33 -0.22 -27.91
CA THR A 237 -5.52 0.98 -27.66
C THR A 237 -4.85 1.49 -28.94
N THR A 238 -4.31 0.59 -29.76
CA THR A 238 -3.69 0.93 -31.05
C THR A 238 -4.69 1.56 -32.03
N ALA A 239 -5.91 1.01 -32.12
CA ALA A 239 -6.97 1.60 -32.94
C ALA A 239 -7.39 2.99 -32.42
N LEU A 240 -7.53 3.16 -31.11
CA LEU A 240 -7.84 4.46 -30.51
C LEU A 240 -6.70 5.47 -30.68
N ASP A 241 -5.44 5.05 -30.66
CA ASP A 241 -4.29 5.90 -30.98
C ASP A 241 -4.30 6.35 -32.46
N GLN A 242 -4.78 5.50 -33.37
CA GLN A 242 -5.02 5.93 -34.75
C GLN A 242 -6.16 6.96 -34.83
N ALA A 243 -7.27 6.75 -34.12
CA ALA A 243 -8.36 7.72 -34.04
C ALA A 243 -7.87 9.07 -33.50
N ARG A 244 -7.04 9.05 -32.44
CA ARG A 244 -6.33 10.22 -31.91
C ARG A 244 -5.53 10.95 -32.99
N ALA A 245 -4.72 10.21 -33.75
CA ALA A 245 -3.83 10.77 -34.77
C ALA A 245 -4.58 11.33 -35.98
N SER A 246 -5.76 10.80 -36.31
CA SER A 246 -6.61 11.32 -37.38
C SER A 246 -7.62 12.36 -36.92
N GLY A 247 -7.78 12.59 -35.61
CA GLY A 247 -8.83 13.46 -35.08
C GLY A 247 -10.24 12.85 -35.14
N THR A 248 -10.34 11.53 -35.28
CA THR A 248 -11.63 10.81 -35.34
C THR A 248 -12.30 10.81 -33.97
N GLY A 249 -13.56 11.24 -33.91
CA GLY A 249 -14.33 11.27 -32.67
C GLY A 249 -14.52 9.87 -32.09
N VAL A 250 -14.59 9.75 -30.76
CA VAL A 250 -14.84 8.46 -30.08
C VAL A 250 -15.97 8.59 -29.07
N LEU A 251 -16.99 7.75 -29.16
CA LEU A 251 -18.04 7.59 -28.15
C LEU A 251 -17.94 6.20 -27.54
N TYR A 252 -17.57 6.13 -26.26
CA TYR A 252 -17.53 4.88 -25.51
C TYR A 252 -18.88 4.57 -24.85
N SER A 253 -19.38 3.36 -25.13
CA SER A 253 -20.61 2.80 -24.58
C SER A 253 -20.26 1.61 -23.69
N HIS A 254 -20.34 1.77 -22.37
CA HIS A 254 -20.00 0.69 -21.44
C HIS A 254 -21.09 -0.40 -21.43
N GLN A 255 -20.72 -1.67 -21.64
CA GLN A 255 -21.69 -2.77 -21.82
C GLN A 255 -21.59 -3.88 -20.76
N ARG A 256 -20.78 -3.68 -19.70
CA ARG A 256 -20.50 -4.72 -18.69
C ARG A 256 -21.13 -4.43 -17.33
N ALA A 257 -22.23 -3.67 -17.32
CA ALA A 257 -22.95 -3.28 -16.12
C ALA A 257 -22.04 -2.54 -15.12
N TRP A 258 -21.83 -3.06 -13.90
CA TRP A 258 -20.85 -2.51 -12.95
C TRP A 258 -19.45 -3.14 -13.06
N ASN A 259 -19.24 -4.10 -13.96
CA ASN A 259 -17.98 -4.85 -14.06
C ASN A 259 -16.95 -4.13 -14.93
N GLN A 260 -15.73 -4.66 -14.92
CA GLN A 260 -14.59 -4.14 -15.67
C GLN A 260 -13.90 -5.28 -16.41
N SER A 261 -13.02 -4.95 -17.34
CA SER A 261 -12.12 -5.88 -18.04
C SER A 261 -10.85 -5.12 -18.44
N ALA A 262 -9.82 -5.84 -18.89
CA ALA A 262 -8.61 -5.17 -19.39
C ALA A 262 -8.91 -4.28 -20.63
N VAL A 263 -9.99 -4.60 -21.37
CA VAL A 263 -10.49 -3.76 -22.47
C VAL A 263 -11.13 -2.48 -21.93
N THR A 264 -11.98 -2.58 -20.91
CA THR A 264 -12.58 -1.42 -20.23
C THR A 264 -11.48 -0.48 -19.71
N ASP A 265 -10.46 -1.03 -19.06
CA ASP A 265 -9.33 -0.27 -18.52
C ASP A 265 -8.49 0.40 -19.61
N ALA A 266 -8.28 -0.28 -20.74
CA ALA A 266 -7.57 0.28 -21.88
C ALA A 266 -8.31 1.48 -22.49
N ILE A 267 -9.63 1.37 -22.69
CA ILE A 267 -10.45 2.47 -23.23
C ILE A 267 -10.52 3.63 -22.23
N ALA A 268 -10.82 3.35 -20.95
CA ALA A 268 -10.87 4.37 -19.91
C ALA A 268 -9.51 5.09 -19.75
N GLY A 269 -8.41 4.33 -19.79
CA GLY A 269 -7.05 4.86 -19.74
C GLY A 269 -6.70 5.73 -20.94
N TRP A 270 -7.12 5.36 -22.15
CA TRP A 270 -6.96 6.20 -23.35
C TRP A 270 -7.71 7.54 -23.23
N MET A 271 -8.87 7.54 -22.58
CA MET A 271 -9.65 8.73 -22.24
C MET A 271 -9.11 9.50 -21.02
N GLY A 272 -7.98 9.11 -20.42
CA GLY A 272 -7.46 9.81 -19.23
C GLY A 272 -8.24 9.55 -17.95
N THR A 273 -8.95 8.44 -17.88
CA THR A 273 -9.85 8.08 -16.77
C THR A 273 -9.54 6.68 -16.24
N SER A 274 -10.23 6.30 -15.18
CA SER A 274 -10.33 4.91 -14.71
C SER A 274 -11.74 4.65 -14.21
N MET A 275 -12.11 3.38 -14.17
CA MET A 275 -13.38 2.91 -13.62
C MET A 275 -13.11 2.16 -12.31
N PRO A 276 -13.63 2.62 -11.15
CA PRO A 276 -13.33 2.00 -9.87
C PRO A 276 -14.16 0.74 -9.63
N TYR A 277 -13.63 -0.17 -8.80
CA TYR A 277 -14.37 -1.38 -8.44
C TYR A 277 -15.69 -1.03 -7.75
N ALA A 278 -16.67 -1.85 -8.13
CA ALA A 278 -18.12 -1.81 -7.98
C ALA A 278 -18.86 -0.73 -8.79
N GLY A 279 -18.17 0.17 -9.50
CA GLY A 279 -18.82 1.17 -10.35
C GLY A 279 -19.88 1.94 -9.58
N ASN A 280 -21.13 1.93 -10.08
CA ASN A 280 -22.27 2.59 -9.46
C ASN A 280 -23.11 1.71 -8.52
N TYR A 281 -22.71 0.46 -8.26
CA TYR A 281 -23.51 -0.51 -7.53
C TYR A 281 -23.88 -0.02 -6.12
N PHE A 282 -22.87 0.42 -5.36
CA PHE A 282 -23.04 0.91 -4.00
C PHE A 282 -23.29 2.42 -3.94
N SER A 283 -22.77 3.19 -4.89
CA SER A 283 -22.89 4.65 -4.85
C SER A 283 -24.27 5.15 -5.26
N THR A 284 -25.00 4.40 -6.09
CA THR A 284 -26.36 4.77 -6.57
C THR A 284 -26.45 6.21 -7.09
N GLY A 285 -25.38 6.68 -7.73
CA GLY A 285 -25.29 8.01 -8.31
C GLY A 285 -26.28 8.17 -9.45
N LEU A 286 -27.00 9.29 -9.43
CA LEU A 286 -27.90 9.73 -10.51
C LEU A 286 -27.77 11.24 -10.66
N ALA A 287 -27.97 11.72 -11.88
CA ALA A 287 -28.07 13.15 -12.16
C ALA A 287 -29.54 13.54 -12.22
N ASP A 288 -29.91 14.51 -11.41
CA ASP A 288 -31.25 15.11 -11.38
C ASP A 288 -31.02 16.59 -11.13
N TRP A 289 -31.04 17.37 -12.20
CA TRP A 289 -30.61 18.77 -12.21
C TRP A 289 -31.67 19.64 -12.87
N ASP A 290 -31.86 20.84 -12.31
CA ASP A 290 -32.79 21.85 -12.83
C ASP A 290 -32.42 22.33 -14.23
N SER A 291 -31.13 22.32 -14.57
CA SER A 291 -30.65 22.57 -15.93
C SER A 291 -29.21 22.10 -16.13
N GLY A 292 -28.77 22.01 -17.39
CA GLY A 292 -27.36 21.81 -17.72
C GLY A 292 -26.45 22.90 -17.15
N THR A 293 -26.90 24.15 -17.14
CA THR A 293 -26.16 25.29 -16.54
C THR A 293 -26.00 25.12 -15.03
N ASN A 294 -27.04 24.63 -14.34
CA ASN A 294 -26.97 24.36 -12.92
C ASN A 294 -25.96 23.25 -12.60
N MET A 295 -25.97 22.15 -13.36
CA MET A 295 -24.98 21.08 -13.21
C MET A 295 -23.55 21.60 -13.44
N THR A 296 -23.30 22.32 -14.53
CA THR A 296 -21.94 22.76 -14.89
C THR A 296 -21.39 23.80 -13.91
N ALA A 297 -22.25 24.64 -13.31
CA ALA A 297 -21.86 25.53 -12.21
C ALA A 297 -21.36 24.78 -10.96
N ASN A 298 -21.72 23.51 -10.78
CA ASN A 298 -21.24 22.65 -9.70
C ASN A 298 -19.98 21.84 -10.08
N LEU A 299 -19.53 21.87 -11.34
CA LEU A 299 -18.32 21.20 -11.82
C LEU A 299 -17.06 22.02 -11.52
N VAL A 300 -16.68 22.04 -10.24
CA VAL A 300 -15.61 22.93 -9.74
C VAL A 300 -14.18 22.37 -9.88
N ILE A 301 -13.95 21.25 -10.58
CA ILE A 301 -12.64 20.55 -10.60
C ILE A 301 -11.46 21.46 -10.99
N TYR A 302 -11.61 22.28 -12.04
CA TYR A 302 -10.57 23.21 -12.47
C TYR A 302 -10.38 24.37 -11.49
N GLN A 303 -11.47 24.87 -10.91
CA GLN A 303 -11.43 25.92 -9.90
C GLN A 303 -10.69 25.43 -8.65
N THR A 304 -11.01 24.23 -8.16
CA THR A 304 -10.35 23.61 -7.00
C THR A 304 -8.84 23.53 -7.20
N TYR A 305 -8.38 23.01 -8.35
CA TYR A 305 -6.94 22.94 -8.63
C TYR A 305 -6.30 24.32 -8.81
N ARG A 306 -6.96 25.26 -9.47
CA ARG A 306 -6.45 26.63 -9.62
C ARG A 306 -6.27 27.30 -8.27
N GLU A 307 -7.29 27.24 -7.41
CA GLU A 307 -7.23 27.80 -6.06
C GLU A 307 -6.13 27.12 -5.24
N PHE A 308 -6.01 25.79 -5.31
CA PHE A 308 -4.92 25.04 -4.67
C PHE A 308 -3.53 25.53 -5.12
N PHE A 309 -3.27 25.63 -6.43
CA PHE A 309 -1.95 26.06 -6.92
C PHE A 309 -1.68 27.55 -6.69
N HIS A 310 -2.71 28.41 -6.69
CA HIS A 310 -2.58 29.80 -6.25
C HIS A 310 -2.17 29.87 -4.77
N ARG A 311 -2.83 29.11 -3.89
CA ARG A 311 -2.46 29.04 -2.46
C ARG A 311 -1.06 28.49 -2.25
N LEU A 312 -0.68 27.45 -3.00
CA LEU A 312 0.64 26.84 -2.94
C LEU A 312 1.74 27.81 -3.38
N ARG A 313 1.49 28.57 -4.46
CA ARG A 313 2.41 29.60 -4.98
C ARG A 313 2.52 30.80 -4.04
N ASP A 314 1.39 31.38 -3.66
CA ASP A 314 1.34 32.67 -2.97
C ASP A 314 1.42 32.52 -1.44
N GLY A 315 1.32 31.30 -0.91
CA GLY A 315 1.40 31.00 0.52
C GLY A 315 0.15 31.43 1.30
N THR A 316 -1.01 31.43 0.64
CA THR A 316 -2.29 31.97 1.17
C THR A 316 -3.23 30.88 1.70
N PHE A 317 -2.67 29.79 2.21
CA PHE A 317 -3.43 28.83 3.00
C PHE A 317 -3.92 29.49 4.29
N ASN A 318 -5.15 29.16 4.69
CA ASN A 318 -5.73 29.59 5.96
C ASN A 318 -6.22 28.35 6.70
N ILE A 319 -5.27 27.56 7.20
CA ILE A 319 -5.54 26.34 7.96
C ILE A 319 -5.32 26.63 9.44
N ASP A 320 -6.31 26.33 10.26
CA ASP A 320 -6.23 26.53 11.70
C ASP A 320 -5.42 25.42 12.39
N TRP A 321 -4.11 25.59 12.43
CA TRP A 321 -3.18 24.66 13.08
C TRP A 321 -3.25 24.67 14.61
N GLN A 322 -3.88 25.69 15.22
CA GLN A 322 -3.97 25.78 16.68
C GLN A 322 -4.98 24.76 17.22
N ASN A 323 -5.97 24.37 16.41
CA ASN A 323 -7.03 23.43 16.76
C ASN A 323 -6.91 22.12 15.97
N CYS A 324 -5.83 21.37 16.19
CA CYS A 324 -5.68 20.02 15.64
C CYS A 324 -6.16 18.96 16.65
N PRO A 325 -7.29 18.25 16.38
CA PRO A 325 -7.77 17.17 17.25
C PRO A 325 -6.70 16.10 17.44
N ASP A 326 -6.48 15.66 18.69
CA ASP A 326 -5.54 14.59 19.07
C ASP A 326 -4.09 14.82 18.60
N GLY A 327 -3.71 16.08 18.32
CA GLY A 327 -2.39 16.42 17.78
C GLY A 327 -2.22 16.14 16.28
N ASN A 328 -3.26 15.69 15.57
CA ASN A 328 -3.26 15.43 14.13
C ASN A 328 -4.01 16.53 13.37
N CYS A 329 -3.33 17.19 12.43
CA CYS A 329 -3.89 18.34 11.71
C CYS A 329 -4.63 17.99 10.41
N LEU A 330 -4.77 16.70 10.07
CA LEU A 330 -5.55 16.31 8.88
C LEU A 330 -7.02 16.76 8.96
N ASN A 331 -7.57 16.87 10.17
CA ASN A 331 -8.94 17.30 10.43
C ASN A 331 -9.04 18.79 10.83
N ALA A 332 -7.95 19.56 10.71
CA ALA A 332 -7.98 20.98 11.02
C ALA A 332 -8.91 21.74 10.04
N PRO A 333 -9.66 22.76 10.50
CA PRO A 333 -10.50 23.57 9.63
C PRO A 333 -9.73 24.11 8.41
N GLY A 334 -10.27 23.86 7.21
CA GLY A 334 -9.67 24.25 5.94
C GLY A 334 -8.59 23.30 5.40
N MET A 335 -8.08 22.34 6.19
CA MET A 335 -7.05 21.41 5.72
C MET A 335 -7.55 20.53 4.56
N ASP A 336 -8.73 19.94 4.71
CA ASP A 336 -9.28 19.03 3.70
C ASP A 336 -9.54 19.75 2.37
N THR A 337 -10.33 20.81 2.42
CA THR A 337 -10.80 21.54 1.23
C THR A 337 -9.71 22.37 0.57
N GLN A 338 -8.78 22.97 1.32
CA GLN A 338 -7.72 23.79 0.74
C GLN A 338 -6.47 22.98 0.34
N PHE A 339 -6.23 21.80 0.92
CA PHE A 339 -4.98 21.07 0.71
C PHE A 339 -5.14 19.56 0.54
N THR A 340 -5.68 18.82 1.51
CA THR A 340 -5.58 17.35 1.53
C THR A 340 -6.28 16.70 0.34
N SER A 341 -7.52 17.10 0.04
CA SER A 341 -8.30 16.52 -1.05
C SER A 341 -7.59 16.64 -2.42
N PRO A 342 -7.21 17.85 -2.91
CA PRO A 342 -6.56 17.95 -4.22
C PRO A 342 -5.20 17.24 -4.27
N VAL A 343 -4.45 17.19 -3.16
CA VAL A 343 -3.15 16.50 -3.12
C VAL A 343 -3.30 14.99 -3.11
N GLN A 344 -4.30 14.45 -2.40
CA GLN A 344 -4.60 13.02 -2.39
C GLN A 344 -5.08 12.54 -3.75
N ASP A 345 -5.88 13.33 -4.46
CA ASP A 345 -6.33 13.03 -5.83
C ASP A 345 -5.12 12.91 -6.78
N LEU A 346 -4.23 13.92 -6.78
CA LEU A 346 -3.00 13.90 -7.58
C LEU A 346 -2.13 12.68 -7.27
N ARG A 347 -1.95 12.38 -5.97
CA ARG A 347 -1.19 11.21 -5.53
C ARG A 347 -1.85 9.91 -6.01
N ALA A 348 -3.16 9.79 -5.92
CA ALA A 348 -3.89 8.59 -6.36
C ALA A 348 -3.73 8.36 -7.87
N SER A 349 -3.85 9.42 -8.69
CA SER A 349 -3.65 9.32 -10.14
C SER A 349 -2.24 8.87 -10.51
N ILE A 350 -1.21 9.44 -9.86
CA ILE A 350 0.19 9.04 -10.08
C ILE A 350 0.42 7.58 -9.68
N ARG A 351 -0.08 7.18 -8.50
CA ARG A 351 0.05 5.79 -8.02
C ARG A 351 -0.63 4.80 -8.97
N SER A 352 -1.80 5.15 -9.50
CA SER A 352 -2.52 4.34 -10.48
C SER A 352 -1.69 4.10 -11.75
N ILE A 353 -1.03 5.14 -12.28
CA ILE A 353 -0.11 5.00 -13.44
C ILE A 353 1.02 4.00 -13.11
N GLU A 354 1.66 4.16 -11.96
CA GLU A 354 2.78 3.33 -11.53
C GLU A 354 2.42 1.86 -11.26
N GLN A 355 1.30 1.63 -10.56
CA GLN A 355 0.79 0.30 -10.23
C GLN A 355 0.35 -0.47 -11.48
N ASN A 356 -0.03 0.23 -12.54
CA ASN A 356 -0.30 -0.35 -13.86
C ASN A 356 0.97 -0.58 -14.69
N GLY A 357 2.16 -0.39 -14.11
CA GLY A 357 3.43 -0.56 -14.82
C GLY A 357 3.62 0.46 -15.94
N ARG A 358 3.06 1.66 -15.80
CA ARG A 358 3.23 2.79 -16.75
C ARG A 358 4.11 3.88 -16.14
N SER A 359 4.78 4.66 -17.00
CA SER A 359 5.75 5.68 -16.60
C SER A 359 5.24 7.02 -17.06
N LEU A 360 5.00 7.93 -16.12
CA LEU A 360 4.35 9.22 -16.38
C LEU A 360 5.04 10.02 -17.49
N PHE A 361 6.38 10.05 -17.50
CA PHE A 361 7.16 10.84 -18.46
C PHE A 361 7.39 10.16 -19.82
N THR A 362 6.96 8.90 -19.97
CA THR A 362 7.01 8.20 -21.27
C THR A 362 5.68 8.22 -22.01
N GLU A 363 4.60 8.63 -21.34
CA GLU A 363 3.28 8.74 -21.96
C GLU A 363 3.15 10.02 -22.78
N THR A 364 2.32 10.01 -23.83
CA THR A 364 2.08 11.20 -24.66
C THR A 364 1.22 12.25 -23.93
N ASN A 365 0.29 11.81 -23.08
CA ASN A 365 -0.66 12.67 -22.34
C ASN A 365 -0.11 13.05 -20.95
N ASN A 366 -0.99 13.39 -19.99
CA ASN A 366 -0.67 13.68 -18.59
C ASN A 366 0.16 14.95 -18.35
N ARG A 367 -0.03 15.98 -19.17
CA ARG A 367 0.74 17.23 -19.05
C ARG A 367 0.59 17.86 -17.67
N PHE A 368 -0.61 17.92 -17.11
CA PHE A 368 -0.87 18.44 -15.78
C PHE A 368 -0.13 17.66 -14.69
N LEU A 369 -0.22 16.33 -14.69
CA LEU A 369 0.50 15.50 -13.73
C LEU A 369 2.02 15.61 -13.88
N LYS A 370 2.54 15.71 -15.11
CA LYS A 370 3.97 15.94 -15.37
C LYS A 370 4.42 17.29 -14.82
N LEU A 371 3.69 18.38 -15.09
CA LEU A 371 4.00 19.70 -14.54
C LEU A 371 3.97 19.71 -13.01
N THR A 372 2.93 19.13 -12.41
CA THR A 372 2.79 18.97 -10.96
C THR A 372 3.95 18.17 -10.37
N THR A 373 4.40 17.12 -11.05
CA THR A 373 5.54 16.29 -10.63
C THR A 373 6.85 17.08 -10.72
N LEU A 374 7.09 17.81 -11.81
CA LEU A 374 8.28 18.65 -11.95
C LEU A 374 8.30 19.76 -10.89
N LEU A 375 7.14 20.33 -10.55
CA LEU A 375 7.02 21.33 -9.48
C LEU A 375 7.41 20.72 -8.13
N ALA A 376 6.90 19.53 -7.82
CA ALA A 376 7.28 18.81 -6.61
C ALA A 376 8.79 18.51 -6.57
N ASP A 377 9.37 18.05 -7.68
CA ASP A 377 10.82 17.78 -7.78
C ASP A 377 11.67 19.04 -7.52
N LEU A 378 11.24 20.19 -8.04
CA LEU A 378 11.94 21.46 -7.85
C LEU A 378 11.77 21.98 -6.41
N LEU A 379 10.56 21.88 -5.85
CA LEU A 379 10.30 22.22 -4.44
C LEU A 379 11.15 21.39 -3.47
N ARG A 380 11.43 20.11 -3.79
CA ARG A 380 12.33 19.27 -2.96
C ARG A 380 13.74 19.83 -2.82
N GLN A 381 14.20 20.62 -3.78
CA GLN A 381 15.56 21.16 -3.74
C GLN A 381 15.75 22.19 -2.61
N ASP A 382 14.65 22.80 -2.15
CA ASP A 382 14.64 23.85 -1.12
C ASP A 382 14.07 23.35 0.23
N ILE A 383 13.79 22.05 0.37
CA ILE A 383 13.30 21.49 1.64
C ILE A 383 14.44 21.45 2.65
N HIS A 384 14.16 21.89 3.87
CA HIS A 384 15.05 21.81 5.01
C HIS A 384 14.33 21.23 6.22
N TYR A 385 14.93 20.21 6.85
CA TYR A 385 14.40 19.57 8.05
C TYR A 385 15.20 19.96 9.31
N PRO A 386 14.59 19.89 10.52
CA PRO A 386 13.17 19.62 10.78
C PRO A 386 12.28 20.85 10.56
N MET A 387 11.01 20.59 10.27
CA MET A 387 9.94 21.59 10.28
C MET A 387 8.98 21.35 11.43
N ASP A 388 8.31 22.42 11.86
CA ASP A 388 7.43 22.45 13.00
C ASP A 388 6.22 23.35 12.74
N ARG A 389 5.04 22.94 13.20
CA ARG A 389 3.80 23.72 12.99
C ARG A 389 3.80 25.08 13.68
N ALA A 390 4.52 25.23 14.80
CA ALA A 390 4.54 26.48 15.54
C ALA A 390 5.53 27.50 14.95
N ASN A 391 6.65 27.02 14.37
CA ASN A 391 7.78 27.89 14.00
C ASN A 391 8.14 27.87 12.51
N THR A 392 7.65 26.90 11.73
CA THR A 392 7.79 26.89 10.27
C THR A 392 6.60 27.60 9.63
N ALA A 393 6.87 28.49 8.67
CA ALA A 393 5.80 29.14 7.91
C ALA A 393 4.87 28.10 7.26
N GLN A 394 3.55 28.33 7.34
CA GLN A 394 2.54 27.38 6.85
C GLN A 394 2.75 27.00 5.37
N SER A 395 3.13 27.97 4.55
CA SER A 395 3.46 27.75 3.14
C SER A 395 4.67 26.83 2.93
N THR A 396 5.75 27.01 3.71
CA THR A 396 6.95 26.15 3.64
C THR A 396 6.62 24.71 4.01
N PHE A 397 5.91 24.51 5.12
CA PHE A 397 5.49 23.17 5.55
C PHE A 397 4.63 22.49 4.49
N LEU A 398 3.61 23.18 3.98
CA LEU A 398 2.65 22.60 3.03
C LEU A 398 3.28 22.35 1.64
N ARG A 399 4.28 23.14 1.21
CA ARG A 399 5.04 22.88 -0.01
C ARG A 399 5.88 21.61 0.10
N ALA A 400 6.56 21.41 1.22
CA ALA A 400 7.29 20.18 1.49
C ALA A 400 6.33 18.98 1.57
N TYR A 401 5.20 19.15 2.27
CA TYR A 401 4.18 18.13 2.39
C TYR A 401 3.58 17.77 1.03
N PHE A 402 3.32 18.75 0.16
CA PHE A 402 2.91 18.52 -1.22
C PHE A 402 3.98 17.74 -2.00
N ALA A 403 5.25 18.15 -1.91
CA ALA A 403 6.34 17.47 -2.60
C ALA A 403 6.47 16.00 -2.18
N ASP A 404 6.26 15.68 -0.89
CA ASP A 404 6.25 14.30 -0.41
C ASP A 404 5.12 13.46 -1.03
N HIS A 405 3.95 14.06 -1.30
CA HIS A 405 2.82 13.36 -1.89
C HIS A 405 3.01 13.04 -3.38
N ILE A 406 3.84 13.80 -4.08
CA ILE A 406 4.00 13.74 -5.54
C ILE A 406 5.38 13.18 -5.90
N HIS A 407 5.62 11.90 -5.60
CA HIS A 407 6.92 11.24 -5.81
C HIS A 407 6.80 9.96 -6.66
N PRO A 408 6.56 10.07 -7.98
CA PRO A 408 6.68 8.91 -8.86
C PRO A 408 8.15 8.50 -9.00
N VAL A 409 8.42 7.20 -8.83
CA VAL A 409 9.74 6.60 -8.99
C VAL A 409 9.91 5.91 -10.34
N ARG A 410 8.84 5.51 -11.03
CA ARG A 410 8.93 4.86 -12.35
C ARG A 410 9.18 5.88 -13.47
N ARG A 411 10.42 6.34 -13.56
CA ARG A 411 10.89 7.37 -14.49
C ARG A 411 12.41 7.27 -14.72
N PRO A 412 12.90 7.74 -15.88
CA PRO A 412 14.32 7.66 -16.22
C PRO A 412 15.20 8.63 -15.44
N LEU A 413 14.65 9.73 -14.91
CA LEU A 413 15.38 10.71 -14.13
C LEU A 413 14.48 11.30 -13.06
N ASN A 414 14.98 11.42 -11.84
CA ASN A 414 14.35 12.09 -10.71
C ASN A 414 15.47 12.73 -9.89
N PRO A 415 15.56 14.05 -9.76
CA PRO A 415 16.63 14.68 -8.98
C PRO A 415 16.67 14.17 -7.54
N ALA A 416 17.86 13.99 -6.98
CA ALA A 416 18.01 13.68 -5.56
C ALA A 416 17.45 14.83 -4.72
N GLN A 417 16.77 14.53 -3.62
CA GLN A 417 16.46 15.54 -2.62
C GLN A 417 17.72 15.81 -1.78
N PRO A 418 18.19 17.07 -1.67
CA PRO A 418 19.44 17.38 -0.97
C PRO A 418 19.40 17.08 0.54
N ASP A 419 18.30 17.42 1.20
CA ASP A 419 18.10 17.21 2.64
C ASP A 419 17.05 16.12 2.88
N LEU A 420 17.50 14.96 3.36
CA LEU A 420 16.63 13.85 3.75
C LEU A 420 16.38 13.82 5.27
N GLY A 421 16.84 14.84 5.99
CA GLY A 421 16.69 14.98 7.43
C GLY A 421 17.24 13.75 8.16
N ASN A 422 16.47 13.22 9.11
CA ASN A 422 16.91 12.04 9.85
C ASN A 422 16.71 10.71 9.09
N PHE A 423 16.28 10.71 7.82
CA PHE A 423 16.17 9.49 6.99
C PHE A 423 17.51 8.99 6.44
N SER A 424 18.35 9.90 5.98
CA SER A 424 19.66 9.59 5.44
C SER A 424 20.52 10.84 5.51
N ASP A 425 21.79 10.67 5.88
CA ASP A 425 22.77 11.74 5.76
C ASP A 425 23.09 11.99 4.28
N PRO A 426 23.65 13.16 3.92
CA PRO A 426 24.20 13.40 2.59
C PRO A 426 25.21 12.33 2.20
N LEU A 427 24.94 11.62 1.11
CA LEU A 427 25.79 10.52 0.66
C LEU A 427 26.95 11.05 -0.21
N PRO A 428 28.18 10.51 -0.03
CA PRO A 428 29.27 10.76 -0.96
C PRO A 428 28.97 10.08 -2.32
N ALA A 429 29.83 10.33 -3.32
CA ALA A 429 29.76 9.59 -4.57
C ALA A 429 30.01 8.09 -4.33
N ILE A 430 28.97 7.28 -4.50
CA ILE A 430 29.02 5.82 -4.35
C ILE A 430 28.93 5.19 -5.74
N LYS A 431 29.78 4.20 -6.00
CA LYS A 431 29.75 3.45 -7.27
C LYS A 431 28.54 2.53 -7.31
N THR A 432 27.87 2.52 -8.45
CA THR A 432 26.83 1.54 -8.78
C THR A 432 27.38 0.47 -9.71
N ALA A 433 26.78 -0.72 -9.68
CA ALA A 433 27.17 -1.85 -10.50
C ALA A 433 25.96 -2.65 -11.00
N SER A 434 26.24 -3.76 -11.67
CA SER A 434 25.23 -4.75 -12.04
C SER A 434 25.28 -5.94 -11.11
N TYR A 435 24.11 -6.43 -10.70
CA TYR A 435 24.01 -7.57 -9.79
C TYR A 435 23.01 -8.60 -10.30
N GLN A 436 23.31 -9.87 -10.04
CA GLN A 436 22.35 -10.95 -10.10
C GLN A 436 21.94 -11.31 -8.67
N ARG A 437 20.63 -11.52 -8.46
CA ARG A 437 20.09 -11.94 -7.16
C ARG A 437 19.07 -13.06 -7.35
N GLN A 438 19.05 -13.93 -6.36
CA GLN A 438 18.05 -14.96 -6.18
C GLN A 438 17.34 -14.66 -4.87
N VAL A 439 16.02 -14.60 -4.90
CA VAL A 439 15.18 -14.27 -3.74
C VAL A 439 14.22 -15.41 -3.53
N ALA A 440 14.33 -16.07 -2.38
CA ALA A 440 13.55 -17.26 -2.07
C ALA A 440 12.06 -16.95 -1.94
N THR A 441 11.20 -17.75 -2.59
CA THR A 441 9.74 -17.63 -2.45
C THR A 441 9.27 -18.45 -1.24
N THR A 442 9.38 -17.88 -0.05
CA THR A 442 9.14 -18.66 1.18
C THR A 442 7.66 -18.73 1.57
N THR A 443 6.82 -17.78 1.14
CA THR A 443 5.38 -17.73 1.50
C THR A 443 4.52 -16.94 0.50
N GLN A 444 3.20 -17.19 0.55
CA GLN A 444 2.18 -16.44 -0.18
C GLN A 444 2.17 -14.97 0.28
N ASN A 445 1.96 -14.02 -0.64
CA ASN A 445 1.83 -12.59 -0.34
C ASN A 445 2.96 -12.04 0.54
N SER A 446 4.21 -12.19 0.08
CA SER A 446 5.42 -11.85 0.85
C SER A 446 6.15 -10.63 0.29
N VAL A 447 6.94 -9.98 1.13
CA VAL A 447 7.94 -8.99 0.72
C VAL A 447 9.30 -9.59 1.05
N ALA A 448 10.32 -9.31 0.24
CA ALA A 448 11.67 -9.80 0.49
C ALA A 448 12.71 -8.78 0.04
N SER A 449 13.72 -8.52 0.85
CA SER A 449 14.86 -7.69 0.43
C SER A 449 15.70 -8.39 -0.63
N THR A 450 16.30 -7.57 -1.49
CA THR A 450 17.25 -8.03 -2.51
C THR A 450 18.71 -7.92 -2.04
N GLY A 451 18.96 -7.32 -0.88
CA GLY A 451 20.30 -6.91 -0.45
C GLY A 451 20.90 -5.77 -1.31
N LEU A 452 20.09 -5.12 -2.15
CA LEU A 452 20.48 -4.01 -3.01
C LEU A 452 19.91 -2.69 -2.49
N TYR A 453 20.55 -1.60 -2.89
CA TYR A 453 20.20 -0.23 -2.52
C TYR A 453 20.16 0.65 -3.77
N ALA A 454 19.08 1.42 -3.91
CA ALA A 454 18.93 2.47 -4.92
C ALA A 454 19.45 3.79 -4.33
N LEU A 455 20.42 4.43 -4.97
CA LEU A 455 20.95 5.70 -4.50
C LEU A 455 19.98 6.86 -4.85
N PRO A 456 19.88 7.90 -4.01
CA PRO A 456 19.08 9.09 -4.30
C PRO A 456 19.43 9.67 -5.68
N GLY A 457 18.41 9.86 -6.51
CA GLY A 457 18.49 10.40 -7.86
C GLY A 457 19.25 9.57 -8.90
N GLN A 458 19.71 8.38 -8.56
CA GLN A 458 20.36 7.46 -9.48
C GLN A 458 19.38 6.40 -9.98
N THR A 459 19.43 6.12 -11.27
CA THR A 459 18.51 5.20 -11.92
C THR A 459 18.94 3.75 -11.71
N VAL A 460 17.99 2.91 -11.30
CA VAL A 460 18.14 1.45 -11.23
C VAL A 460 17.25 0.80 -12.28
N THR A 461 17.80 -0.12 -13.07
CA THR A 461 17.01 -0.98 -13.97
C THR A 461 17.02 -2.40 -13.44
N ILE A 462 15.85 -3.03 -13.39
CA ILE A 462 15.63 -4.35 -12.80
C ILE A 462 14.89 -5.20 -13.83
N THR A 463 15.42 -6.38 -14.12
CA THR A 463 14.78 -7.35 -15.02
C THR A 463 14.64 -8.67 -14.30
N ARG A 464 13.40 -9.17 -14.20
CA ARG A 464 13.12 -10.52 -13.73
C ARG A 464 13.47 -11.54 -14.81
N THR A 465 14.25 -12.55 -14.46
CA THR A 465 14.82 -13.53 -15.38
C THR A 465 14.36 -14.97 -15.13
N ASP A 466 13.60 -15.24 -14.08
CA ASP A 466 12.90 -16.51 -13.90
C ASP A 466 11.56 -16.54 -14.66
N SER A 467 10.95 -17.72 -14.75
CA SER A 467 9.66 -17.96 -15.41
C SER A 467 8.59 -18.49 -14.46
N LEU A 468 8.69 -18.18 -13.15
CA LEU A 468 7.71 -18.66 -12.17
C LEU A 468 6.35 -17.96 -12.38
N ASP A 469 5.26 -18.72 -12.27
CA ASP A 469 3.90 -18.20 -12.44
C ASP A 469 3.42 -17.50 -11.16
N THR A 470 3.95 -16.30 -10.91
CA THR A 470 3.60 -15.48 -9.75
C THR A 470 3.74 -13.99 -10.08
N ASN A 471 2.90 -13.18 -9.44
CA ASN A 471 2.94 -11.73 -9.61
C ASN A 471 4.04 -11.14 -8.73
N VAL A 472 5.08 -10.62 -9.39
CA VAL A 472 6.19 -9.94 -8.73
C VAL A 472 6.09 -8.45 -9.02
N GLY A 473 6.19 -7.65 -7.98
CA GLY A 473 6.45 -6.22 -8.06
C GLY A 473 7.77 -5.88 -7.38
N VAL A 474 8.25 -4.66 -7.62
CA VAL A 474 9.44 -4.10 -7.01
C VAL A 474 9.11 -2.78 -6.33
N LYS A 475 9.75 -2.52 -5.18
CA LYS A 475 9.61 -1.25 -4.44
C LYS A 475 10.93 -0.83 -3.81
N ILE A 476 11.06 0.47 -3.54
CA ILE A 476 12.17 1.08 -2.81
C ILE A 476 11.67 1.44 -1.41
N ASN A 477 12.41 1.04 -0.38
CA ASN A 477 12.08 1.06 1.05
C ASN A 477 10.85 0.22 1.44
N HIS A 478 10.78 -0.07 2.75
CA HIS A 478 9.65 -0.76 3.39
C HIS A 478 9.16 -0.04 4.65
N LEU A 479 9.54 1.24 4.85
CA LEU A 479 9.10 2.03 6.00
C LEU A 479 7.64 2.47 5.85
N ARG A 480 6.90 2.42 6.96
CA ARG A 480 5.52 2.89 7.03
C ARG A 480 5.50 4.42 7.14
N SER A 481 4.51 5.07 6.52
CA SER A 481 4.46 6.54 6.42
C SER A 481 4.40 7.28 7.78
N GLY A 482 3.75 6.68 8.78
CA GLY A 482 3.68 7.21 10.15
C GLY A 482 5.02 7.27 10.90
N THR A 483 6.11 6.72 10.34
CA THR A 483 7.48 6.94 10.84
C THR A 483 7.91 8.40 10.67
N THR A 484 7.25 9.15 9.79
CA THR A 484 7.30 10.61 9.80
C THR A 484 6.20 11.12 10.72
N ARG A 485 6.59 11.90 11.75
CA ARG A 485 5.69 12.44 12.76
C ARG A 485 5.35 13.89 12.44
N GLU A 486 4.87 14.17 11.24
CA GLU A 486 4.83 15.55 10.70
C GLU A 486 4.08 16.56 11.59
N TRP A 487 3.17 16.09 12.44
CA TRP A 487 2.39 16.92 13.34
C TRP A 487 2.97 17.05 14.76
N GLU A 488 3.98 16.27 15.15
CA GLU A 488 4.64 16.44 16.45
C GLU A 488 5.58 17.66 16.44
N ALA A 489 5.97 18.12 17.64
CA ALA A 489 6.94 19.21 17.79
C ALA A 489 8.29 18.83 17.13
N ASN A 490 8.73 19.63 16.15
CA ASN A 490 9.86 19.33 15.24
C ASN A 490 9.78 17.93 14.59
N GLY A 491 8.57 17.38 14.46
CA GLY A 491 8.35 16.00 14.07
C GLY A 491 8.35 15.79 12.56
N TYR A 492 8.19 16.86 11.77
CA TYR A 492 8.40 16.79 10.32
C TYR A 492 9.89 16.86 10.01
N ALA A 493 10.60 15.75 10.26
CA ALA A 493 12.06 15.68 10.26
C ALA A 493 12.66 14.90 9.08
N ARG A 494 11.82 14.49 8.11
CA ARG A 494 12.18 13.69 6.93
C ARG A 494 10.99 13.60 5.95
N PRO A 495 11.19 13.08 4.72
CA PRO A 495 10.09 12.86 3.79
C PRO A 495 9.04 11.88 4.32
N LYS A 496 7.75 12.20 4.14
CA LYS A 496 6.62 11.39 4.63
C LYS A 496 6.52 10.02 3.97
N PHE A 497 6.76 9.97 2.67
CA PHE A 497 6.53 8.78 1.85
C PHE A 497 7.82 8.26 1.21
N VAL A 498 8.76 7.87 2.06
CA VAL A 498 10.04 7.26 1.65
C VAL A 498 9.89 5.91 0.96
N ALA A 499 8.82 5.16 1.27
CA ALA A 499 8.48 3.93 0.56
C ALA A 499 7.73 4.22 -0.74
N SER A 500 8.24 3.66 -1.85
CA SER A 500 7.60 3.78 -3.15
C SER A 500 6.33 2.93 -3.23
N THR A 501 5.53 3.19 -4.26
CA THR A 501 4.54 2.22 -4.74
C THR A 501 5.21 0.91 -5.15
N VAL A 502 4.42 -0.17 -5.15
CA VAL A 502 4.84 -1.43 -5.76
C VAL A 502 4.65 -1.32 -7.27
N ILE A 503 5.74 -1.45 -8.01
CA ILE A 503 5.77 -1.40 -9.47
C ILE A 503 5.77 -2.83 -10.02
N PRO A 504 4.87 -3.21 -10.95
CA PRO A 504 4.91 -4.53 -11.56
C PRO A 504 6.26 -4.85 -12.21
N LEU A 505 6.78 -6.06 -11.96
CA LEU A 505 8.02 -6.59 -12.52
C LEU A 505 7.74 -7.88 -13.31
N PRO A 506 7.18 -7.78 -14.53
CA PRO A 506 6.92 -8.93 -15.38
C PRO A 506 8.21 -9.63 -15.82
N SER A 507 8.14 -10.95 -15.99
CA SER A 507 9.28 -11.75 -16.46
C SER A 507 9.77 -11.27 -17.82
N GLY A 508 11.09 -11.17 -17.98
CA GLY A 508 11.78 -10.81 -19.21
C GLY A 508 11.72 -9.33 -19.59
N LYS A 509 10.98 -8.49 -18.87
CA LYS A 509 10.84 -7.06 -19.18
C LYS A 509 11.61 -6.19 -18.18
N PRO A 510 12.54 -5.33 -18.64
CA PRO A 510 13.23 -4.40 -17.77
C PRO A 510 12.28 -3.32 -17.23
N VAL A 511 12.45 -2.96 -15.96
CA VAL A 511 11.75 -1.88 -15.28
C VAL A 511 12.76 -0.90 -14.73
N THR A 512 12.59 0.37 -15.06
CA THR A 512 13.49 1.46 -14.66
C THR A 512 12.86 2.32 -13.57
N LEU A 513 13.61 2.56 -12.49
CA LEU A 513 13.19 3.30 -11.31
C LEU A 513 14.24 4.34 -10.93
N THR A 514 13.82 5.56 -10.56
CA THR A 514 14.69 6.61 -10.02
C THR A 514 13.98 7.28 -8.84
N SER A 515 14.51 7.12 -7.62
CA SER A 515 13.93 7.69 -6.40
C SER A 515 14.72 8.92 -5.96
N ALA A 516 14.04 10.05 -5.71
CA ALA A 516 14.66 11.23 -5.07
C ALA A 516 15.25 10.94 -3.67
N TYR A 517 14.79 9.88 -2.99
CA TYR A 517 15.18 9.58 -1.60
C TYR A 517 16.18 8.43 -1.49
N GLY A 518 16.24 7.55 -2.49
CA GLY A 518 16.98 6.29 -2.39
C GLY A 518 16.40 5.32 -1.33
N GLY A 519 17.04 4.18 -1.14
CA GLY A 519 16.63 3.17 -0.15
C GLY A 519 16.93 1.72 -0.54
N PRO A 520 16.78 0.76 0.40
CA PRO A 520 16.88 -0.66 0.08
C PRO A 520 15.78 -1.09 -0.91
N VAL A 521 16.12 -2.02 -1.80
CA VAL A 521 15.22 -2.52 -2.85
C VAL A 521 14.59 -3.85 -2.42
N TYR A 522 13.27 -3.93 -2.51
CA TYR A 522 12.48 -5.09 -2.15
C TYR A 522 11.69 -5.63 -3.34
N LEU A 523 11.46 -6.94 -3.34
CA LEU A 523 10.46 -7.58 -4.18
C LEU A 523 9.18 -7.78 -3.37
N SER A 524 8.03 -7.59 -4.00
CA SER A 524 6.71 -7.88 -3.46
C SER A 524 6.10 -9.00 -4.29
N LEU A 525 5.79 -10.12 -3.65
CA LEU A 525 5.17 -11.27 -4.28
C LEU A 525 3.70 -11.27 -3.89
N THR A 526 2.82 -11.44 -4.87
CA THR A 526 1.36 -11.53 -4.65
C THR A 526 0.78 -12.70 -5.43
N GLY A 527 -0.32 -13.26 -4.95
CA GLY A 527 -0.94 -14.45 -5.55
C GLY A 527 -0.49 -15.74 -4.89
N ALA A 528 -0.64 -16.87 -5.59
CA ALA A 528 -0.36 -18.19 -5.03
C ALA A 528 1.12 -18.37 -4.68
N ALA A 529 1.39 -19.17 -3.64
CA ALA A 529 2.74 -19.59 -3.33
C ALA A 529 3.27 -20.45 -4.49
N VAL A 530 4.47 -20.14 -4.96
CA VAL A 530 5.19 -20.92 -5.97
C VAL A 530 6.43 -21.56 -5.33
N THR A 531 6.93 -22.63 -5.93
CA THR A 531 8.18 -23.27 -5.53
C THR A 531 9.30 -22.78 -6.44
N GLY A 532 10.34 -22.17 -5.86
CA GLY A 532 11.54 -21.74 -6.57
C GLY A 532 12.08 -20.41 -6.04
N ASP A 533 13.04 -19.83 -6.75
CA ASP A 533 13.58 -18.50 -6.42
C ASP A 533 13.23 -17.52 -7.54
N ILE A 534 12.82 -16.31 -7.15
CA ILE A 534 12.73 -15.18 -8.08
C ILE A 534 14.14 -14.77 -8.44
N LYS A 535 14.44 -14.72 -9.74
CA LYS A 535 15.75 -14.35 -10.25
C LYS A 535 15.67 -12.97 -10.87
N ILE A 536 16.54 -12.06 -10.45
CA ILE A 536 16.62 -10.72 -11.01
C ILE A 536 18.04 -10.39 -11.44
N THR A 537 18.12 -9.59 -12.49
CA THR A 537 19.31 -8.84 -12.88
C THR A 537 19.05 -7.37 -12.64
N THR A 538 20.03 -6.65 -12.11
CA THR A 538 19.92 -5.22 -11.85
C THR A 538 21.11 -4.48 -12.42
N THR A 539 20.93 -3.24 -12.83
CA THR A 539 21.99 -2.28 -13.16
C THR A 539 21.72 -0.96 -12.44
N GLY A 540 22.77 -0.22 -12.07
CA GLY A 540 22.63 1.09 -11.41
C GLY A 540 22.32 1.01 -9.91
N ALA A 541 22.36 -0.18 -9.31
CA ALA A 541 22.23 -0.37 -7.86
C ALA A 541 23.60 -0.45 -7.18
N THR A 542 23.61 -0.38 -5.85
CA THR A 542 24.75 -0.78 -5.00
C THR A 542 24.31 -1.80 -3.95
N THR A 543 25.25 -2.38 -3.21
CA THR A 543 24.94 -3.20 -2.03
C THR A 543 24.98 -2.34 -0.77
N TYR A 544 24.17 -2.70 0.22
CA TYR A 544 24.25 -2.16 1.58
C TYR A 544 24.59 -3.30 2.56
N PRO A 545 25.10 -3.02 3.77
CA PRO A 545 25.38 -4.06 4.74
C PRO A 545 24.11 -4.84 5.06
N HIS A 546 24.07 -6.10 4.65
CA HIS A 546 22.89 -6.95 4.73
C HIS A 546 23.32 -8.39 5.02
N LEU A 547 23.14 -8.82 6.27
CA LEU A 547 23.56 -10.13 6.74
C LEU A 547 22.48 -11.18 6.45
N THR A 548 22.77 -12.13 5.56
CA THR A 548 21.88 -13.29 5.28
C THR A 548 22.46 -14.61 5.76
N ASP A 549 23.75 -14.64 6.10
CA ASP A 549 24.49 -15.82 6.57
C ASP A 549 25.28 -15.43 7.82
N LEU A 550 24.90 -15.99 8.97
CA LEU A 550 25.51 -15.66 10.26
C LEU A 550 27.01 -15.97 10.32
N SER A 551 27.53 -16.86 9.46
CA SER A 551 28.97 -17.11 9.38
C SER A 551 29.77 -15.88 8.89
N GLN A 552 29.09 -14.91 8.27
CA GLN A 552 29.67 -13.65 7.78
C GLN A 552 29.55 -12.50 8.78
N ALA A 553 29.19 -12.75 10.04
CA ALA A 553 28.98 -11.73 11.07
C ALA A 553 30.14 -10.72 11.20
N THR A 554 31.39 -11.20 11.22
CA THR A 554 32.57 -10.33 11.33
C THR A 554 32.72 -9.38 10.15
N GLU A 555 32.48 -9.86 8.93
CA GLU A 555 32.53 -9.03 7.72
C GLU A 555 31.39 -8.00 7.73
N PHE A 556 30.18 -8.43 8.11
CA PHE A 556 29.03 -7.55 8.23
C PHE A 556 29.29 -6.38 9.19
N VAL A 557 29.91 -6.62 10.34
CA VAL A 557 30.24 -5.55 11.30
C VAL A 557 31.19 -4.52 10.68
N GLN A 558 32.20 -4.99 9.96
CA GLN A 558 33.12 -4.11 9.24
C GLN A 558 32.38 -3.31 8.16
N GLN A 559 31.48 -3.94 7.41
CA GLN A 559 30.64 -3.27 6.42
C GLN A 559 29.70 -2.23 7.05
N VAL A 560 29.04 -2.54 8.18
CA VAL A 560 28.18 -1.60 8.92
C VAL A 560 28.97 -0.38 9.37
N ARG A 561 30.17 -0.58 9.94
CA ARG A 561 30.99 0.53 10.44
C ARG A 561 31.54 1.40 9.30
N SER A 562 31.97 0.80 8.19
CA SER A 562 32.62 1.50 7.07
C SER A 562 31.67 2.05 6.02
N THR A 563 30.45 1.54 5.90
CA THR A 563 29.53 1.99 4.83
C THR A 563 29.18 3.47 4.98
N PRO A 564 29.11 4.23 3.87
CA PRO A 564 28.53 5.57 3.87
C PRO A 564 26.99 5.56 3.88
N LEU A 565 26.34 4.41 3.68
CA LEU A 565 24.88 4.31 3.66
C LEU A 565 24.29 4.33 5.08
N ASN A 566 23.10 4.91 5.21
CA ASN A 566 22.40 5.06 6.49
C ASN A 566 21.51 3.87 6.87
N TRP A 567 21.45 2.82 6.04
CA TRP A 567 20.56 1.68 6.26
C TRP A 567 21.35 0.37 6.23
N THR A 568 20.90 -0.58 7.03
CA THR A 568 21.49 -1.91 7.23
C THR A 568 20.38 -2.94 7.36
N GLY A 569 20.70 -4.23 7.20
CA GLY A 569 19.73 -5.27 7.49
C GLY A 569 20.31 -6.60 7.93
N ILE A 570 19.45 -7.40 8.56
CA ILE A 570 19.71 -8.78 8.97
C ILE A 570 18.51 -9.59 8.51
N GLN A 571 18.76 -10.66 7.77
CA GLN A 571 17.72 -11.56 7.28
C GLN A 571 17.98 -12.97 7.77
N THR A 572 16.94 -13.58 8.31
CA THR A 572 16.86 -15.00 8.65
C THR A 572 15.66 -15.61 7.92
N ASP A 573 15.45 -16.91 8.11
CA ASP A 573 14.27 -17.60 7.59
C ASP A 573 12.95 -17.12 8.20
N PHE A 574 12.97 -16.40 9.32
CA PHE A 574 11.78 -16.04 10.09
C PHE A 574 11.60 -14.54 10.24
N VAL A 575 12.70 -13.81 10.39
CA VAL A 575 12.72 -12.37 10.66
C VAL A 575 13.66 -11.68 9.69
N GLU A 576 13.23 -10.53 9.19
CA GLU A 576 14.05 -9.60 8.42
C GLU A 576 14.03 -8.22 9.08
N VAL A 577 15.16 -7.81 9.66
CA VAL A 577 15.35 -6.50 10.28
C VAL A 577 15.95 -5.54 9.28
N THR A 578 15.26 -4.43 9.04
CA THR A 578 15.78 -3.25 8.33
C THR A 578 16.01 -2.15 9.36
N SER A 579 17.25 -1.73 9.53
CA SER A 579 17.65 -0.83 10.61
C SER A 579 18.42 0.38 10.10
N ILE A 580 18.12 1.56 10.64
CA ILE A 580 18.97 2.73 10.47
C ILE A 580 20.34 2.44 11.11
N LYS A 581 21.41 2.83 10.42
CA LYS A 581 22.79 2.43 10.74
C LYS A 581 23.15 2.65 12.20
N HIS A 582 22.79 3.79 12.79
CA HIS A 582 23.15 4.09 14.17
C HIS A 582 22.43 3.19 15.19
N HIS A 583 21.21 2.73 14.91
CA HIS A 583 20.55 1.71 15.73
C HIS A 583 21.23 0.35 15.60
N MET A 584 21.65 -0.03 14.38
CA MET A 584 22.42 -1.26 14.18
C MET A 584 23.78 -1.20 14.90
N VAL A 585 24.47 -0.05 14.86
CA VAL A 585 25.71 0.16 15.60
C VAL A 585 25.46 0.03 17.11
N SER A 586 24.42 0.68 17.65
CA SER A 586 24.07 0.54 19.08
C SER A 586 23.78 -0.91 19.49
N PHE A 587 23.15 -1.69 18.61
CA PHE A 587 22.94 -3.13 18.85
C PHE A 587 24.28 -3.90 18.88
N LEU A 588 25.18 -3.66 17.93
CA LEU A 588 26.46 -4.36 17.84
C LEU A 588 27.44 -3.95 18.96
N ASP A 589 27.33 -2.72 19.45
CA ASP A 589 28.17 -2.15 20.50
C ASP A 589 27.54 -2.28 21.91
N ASP A 590 26.41 -2.99 22.05
CA ASP A 590 25.77 -3.20 23.36
C ASP A 590 26.75 -3.85 24.35
N ASP A 591 26.83 -3.27 25.55
CA ASP A 591 27.76 -3.66 26.60
C ASP A 591 27.64 -5.14 26.98
N ARG A 592 26.48 -5.77 26.79
CA ARG A 592 26.28 -7.21 27.01
C ARG A 592 27.17 -8.05 26.10
N TYR A 593 27.37 -7.61 24.87
CA TYR A 593 28.10 -8.38 23.86
C TYR A 593 29.58 -8.02 23.84
N ARG A 594 29.98 -6.82 24.29
CA ARG A 594 31.40 -6.40 24.34
C ARG A 594 32.14 -6.60 23.00
N GLY A 595 31.42 -6.47 21.88
CA GLY A 595 31.92 -6.72 20.53
C GLY A 595 31.83 -8.17 20.04
N ASP A 596 31.28 -9.10 20.82
CA ASP A 596 30.96 -10.47 20.41
C ASP A 596 29.65 -10.53 19.62
N VAL A 597 29.79 -10.27 18.31
CA VAL A 597 28.66 -10.19 17.40
C VAL A 597 28.08 -11.58 17.10
N THR A 598 28.89 -12.63 17.22
CA THR A 598 28.40 -14.00 17.12
C THR A 598 27.39 -14.28 18.23
N LEU A 599 27.74 -13.96 19.49
CA LEU A 599 26.82 -14.08 20.62
C LEU A 599 25.56 -13.21 20.45
N ALA A 600 25.72 -11.98 19.92
CA ALA A 600 24.58 -11.09 19.67
C ALA A 600 23.57 -11.70 18.69
N LEU A 601 24.06 -12.25 17.59
CA LEU A 601 23.24 -12.90 16.56
C LEU A 601 22.69 -14.25 17.02
N GLU A 602 23.44 -15.00 17.84
CA GLU A 602 22.94 -16.21 18.51
C GLU A 602 21.76 -15.86 19.43
N HIS A 603 21.82 -14.75 20.16
CA HIS A 603 20.69 -14.31 20.98
C HIS A 603 19.48 -13.86 20.14
N VAL A 604 19.70 -13.22 18.98
CA VAL A 604 18.62 -12.95 18.00
C VAL A 604 17.96 -14.28 17.62
N TRP A 605 18.75 -15.25 17.20
CA TRP A 605 18.23 -16.55 16.78
C TRP A 605 17.53 -17.29 17.93
N GLN A 606 18.18 -17.46 19.08
CA GLN A 606 17.70 -18.33 20.15
C GLN A 606 16.51 -17.73 20.90
N TYR A 607 16.60 -16.47 21.32
CA TYR A 607 15.64 -15.88 22.26
C TYR A 607 14.57 -15.04 21.59
N MET A 608 14.91 -14.30 20.54
CA MET A 608 13.92 -13.49 19.80
C MET A 608 13.14 -14.34 18.79
N ILE A 609 13.80 -15.25 18.07
CA ILE A 609 13.18 -16.05 17.00
C ILE A 609 12.76 -17.43 17.51
N GLN A 610 13.71 -18.33 17.73
CA GLN A 610 13.47 -19.75 17.99
C GLN A 610 12.56 -19.95 19.20
N GLY A 611 12.84 -19.30 20.33
CA GLY A 611 12.00 -19.37 21.54
C GLY A 611 10.55 -18.93 21.26
N THR A 612 10.37 -17.81 20.53
CA THR A 612 9.05 -17.26 20.19
C THR A 612 8.25 -18.21 19.29
N TYR A 613 8.84 -18.72 18.20
CA TYR A 613 8.13 -19.60 17.26
C TYR A 613 7.96 -21.04 17.79
N ASN A 614 8.87 -21.54 18.64
CA ASN A 614 8.70 -22.81 19.34
C ASN A 614 7.54 -22.73 20.36
N LEU A 615 7.40 -21.62 21.10
CA LEU A 615 6.26 -21.42 22.00
C LEU A 615 4.92 -21.39 21.25
N ALA A 616 4.91 -20.87 20.02
CA ALA A 616 3.74 -20.92 19.15
C ALA A 616 3.57 -22.28 18.43
N GLY A 617 4.47 -23.25 18.63
CA GLY A 617 4.38 -24.61 18.09
C GLY A 617 4.51 -24.70 16.56
N PHE A 618 5.26 -23.80 15.93
CA PHE A 618 5.51 -23.87 14.49
C PHE A 618 6.59 -24.90 14.13
N SER A 619 6.53 -25.39 12.90
CA SER A 619 7.54 -26.22 12.26
C SER A 619 8.31 -25.43 11.19
N GLY A 620 9.62 -25.69 11.12
CA GLY A 620 10.52 -25.03 10.18
C GLY A 620 11.98 -25.32 10.52
N PRO A 621 12.93 -24.88 9.67
CA PRO A 621 14.35 -25.06 9.93
C PRO A 621 14.74 -24.54 11.32
N GLY A 622 15.35 -25.41 12.13
CA GLY A 622 15.82 -25.08 13.47
C GLY A 622 14.75 -24.95 14.58
N LEU A 623 13.47 -25.22 14.28
CA LEU A 623 12.41 -25.29 15.30
C LEU A 623 12.20 -26.73 15.76
N SER A 624 11.76 -26.89 17.02
CA SER A 624 11.47 -28.20 17.62
C SER A 624 10.45 -28.08 18.74
N LEU A 625 9.67 -29.16 18.92
CA LEU A 625 8.75 -29.30 20.04
C LEU A 625 9.45 -29.95 21.24
N ASN A 626 9.12 -29.50 22.45
CA ASN A 626 9.59 -30.10 23.70
C ASN A 626 9.03 -31.53 23.86
N SER A 627 9.75 -32.39 24.58
CA SER A 627 9.36 -33.80 24.77
C SER A 627 7.99 -33.97 25.44
N SER A 628 7.65 -33.10 26.39
CA SER A 628 6.34 -33.00 27.04
C SER A 628 5.22 -32.72 26.02
N VAL A 629 5.43 -31.76 25.10
CA VAL A 629 4.48 -31.45 24.03
C VAL A 629 4.28 -32.66 23.12
N VAL A 630 5.36 -33.31 22.69
CA VAL A 630 5.29 -34.51 21.84
C VAL A 630 4.54 -35.64 22.54
N ALA A 631 4.81 -35.86 23.84
CA ALA A 631 4.14 -36.88 24.63
C ALA A 631 2.63 -36.59 24.77
N THR A 632 2.25 -35.35 25.07
CA THR A 632 0.83 -34.95 25.16
C THR A 632 0.11 -35.05 23.82
N CYS A 633 0.73 -34.60 22.73
CA CYS A 633 0.16 -34.77 21.39
C CYS A 633 -0.07 -36.26 21.08
N THR A 634 0.89 -37.13 21.41
CA THR A 634 0.75 -38.58 21.23
C THR A 634 -0.41 -39.15 22.06
N ALA A 635 -0.52 -38.75 23.34
CA ALA A 635 -1.56 -39.23 24.24
C ALA A 635 -2.97 -38.79 23.83
N LEU A 636 -3.11 -37.57 23.31
CA LEU A 636 -4.38 -37.03 22.77
C LEU A 636 -4.62 -37.43 21.31
N GLY A 637 -3.65 -38.09 20.68
CA GLY A 637 -3.66 -38.46 19.27
C GLY A 637 -3.53 -37.28 18.30
N TRP A 638 -3.23 -36.06 18.74
CA TRP A 638 -3.18 -34.85 17.89
C TRP A 638 -2.07 -34.89 16.83
N ASP A 639 -2.37 -34.34 15.64
CA ASP A 639 -1.39 -34.19 14.55
C ASP A 639 -0.56 -32.91 14.74
N CYS A 640 0.37 -32.96 15.68
CA CYS A 640 1.25 -31.83 16.01
C CYS A 640 2.47 -31.69 15.07
N ASN A 641 2.63 -32.57 14.08
CA ASN A 641 3.79 -32.57 13.17
C ASN A 641 3.42 -32.26 11.72
N ASN A 642 2.14 -31.97 11.44
CA ASN A 642 1.69 -31.62 10.12
C ASN A 642 2.45 -30.41 9.55
N ALA A 643 3.32 -30.68 8.57
CA ALA A 643 4.21 -29.68 8.00
C ALA A 643 3.48 -28.58 7.21
N GLN A 644 2.19 -28.75 6.88
CA GLN A 644 1.39 -27.72 6.22
C GLN A 644 0.58 -26.90 7.22
N LEU A 645 -0.07 -27.58 8.18
CA LEU A 645 -0.89 -26.92 9.19
C LEU A 645 -0.05 -26.11 10.19
N HIS A 646 1.15 -26.58 10.51
CA HIS A 646 2.03 -25.96 11.50
C HIS A 646 3.25 -25.30 10.89
N ARG A 647 3.29 -25.13 9.56
CA ARG A 647 4.38 -24.43 8.88
C ARG A 647 4.64 -23.06 9.48
N LYS A 648 5.91 -22.63 9.50
CA LYS A 648 6.27 -21.26 9.85
C LYS A 648 5.40 -20.23 9.10
N PRO A 649 5.05 -19.11 9.74
CA PRO A 649 4.33 -18.03 9.08
C PRO A 649 5.23 -17.32 8.05
N ALA A 650 4.66 -16.30 7.38
CA ALA A 650 5.44 -15.38 6.56
C ALA A 650 6.55 -14.70 7.37
N ILE A 651 7.63 -14.31 6.69
CA ILE A 651 8.74 -13.58 7.32
C ILE A 651 8.18 -12.35 8.03
N GLN A 652 8.58 -12.18 9.29
CA GLN A 652 8.33 -10.98 10.06
C GLN A 652 9.33 -9.91 9.63
N HIS A 653 8.85 -8.83 9.03
CA HIS A 653 9.67 -7.65 8.81
C HIS A 653 9.70 -6.78 10.07
N VAL A 654 10.85 -6.19 10.33
CA VAL A 654 11.09 -5.28 11.46
C VAL A 654 11.75 -4.02 10.92
N ASN A 655 11.16 -2.86 11.20
CA ASN A 655 11.82 -1.58 10.96
C ASN A 655 12.36 -1.04 12.28
N SER A 656 13.68 -0.91 12.42
CA SER A 656 14.31 -0.18 13.53
C SER A 656 14.80 1.17 13.03
N ASP A 657 14.16 2.23 13.48
CA ASP A 657 14.36 3.59 12.94
C ASP A 657 14.18 4.62 14.06
N ASN A 658 14.43 5.90 13.80
CA ASN A 658 14.26 6.98 14.77
C ASN A 658 12.83 7.08 15.33
N ARG A 659 11.83 6.56 14.61
CA ARG A 659 10.41 6.63 14.93
C ARG A 659 9.69 5.38 14.41
N ALA A 660 8.67 4.94 15.14
CA ALA A 660 7.74 3.89 14.70
C ALA A 660 6.52 4.49 14.00
N HIS A 661 5.71 3.69 13.30
CA HIS A 661 4.46 4.18 12.70
C HIS A 661 3.43 4.69 13.71
N CYS A 662 3.42 4.13 14.92
CA CYS A 662 2.59 4.54 16.05
C CYS A 662 3.39 4.34 17.35
N GLY A 663 3.15 5.16 18.37
CA GLY A 663 3.92 5.13 19.62
C GLY A 663 5.44 5.09 19.43
N TYR A 664 6.10 4.34 20.31
CA TYR A 664 7.52 3.95 20.17
C TYR A 664 7.68 2.59 19.49
N GLY A 665 6.68 1.72 19.57
CA GLY A 665 6.58 0.43 18.90
C GLY A 665 5.22 0.34 18.23
N CYS A 666 5.16 -0.23 17.03
CA CYS A 666 3.92 -0.33 16.28
C CYS A 666 3.79 -1.68 15.61
N SER A 667 2.79 -2.45 16.03
CA SER A 667 2.49 -3.77 15.48
C SER A 667 2.18 -3.72 13.97
N GLY A 668 2.41 -4.86 13.31
CA GLY A 668 2.23 -5.05 11.88
C GLY A 668 3.29 -5.94 11.25
N ASN A 669 3.29 -6.00 9.92
CA ASN A 669 4.38 -6.61 9.15
C ASN A 669 4.75 -5.68 7.97
N PRO A 670 5.73 -4.77 8.14
CA PRO A 670 6.65 -4.71 9.28
C PRO A 670 6.00 -4.20 10.58
N TYR A 671 6.47 -4.73 11.71
CA TYR A 671 6.35 -3.98 12.95
C TYR A 671 7.49 -2.95 12.98
N ASP A 672 7.23 -1.80 13.59
CA ASP A 672 8.24 -0.75 13.72
C ASP A 672 8.67 -0.57 15.17
N GLN A 673 9.94 -0.24 15.39
CA GLN A 673 10.51 0.11 16.68
C GLN A 673 11.36 1.39 16.57
N ALA A 674 11.13 2.29 17.52
CA ALA A 674 11.86 3.55 17.68
C ALA A 674 13.13 3.40 18.57
N TRP A 675 13.60 2.17 18.76
CA TRP A 675 14.77 1.83 19.57
C TRP A 675 15.69 0.82 18.85
N PRO A 676 16.99 0.76 19.21
CA PRO A 676 17.92 -0.24 18.69
C PRO A 676 17.44 -1.66 18.93
N LEU A 677 17.74 -2.58 18.01
CA LEU A 677 17.40 -4.00 18.17
C LEU A 677 17.96 -4.54 19.50
N ASN A 678 17.10 -5.15 20.32
CA ASN A 678 17.53 -5.85 21.53
C ASN A 678 16.93 -7.26 21.58
N PRO A 679 17.72 -8.32 21.33
CA PRO A 679 17.21 -9.69 21.33
C PRO A 679 16.55 -10.11 22.64
N LEU A 680 17.02 -9.56 23.76
CA LEU A 680 16.52 -9.81 25.11
C LEU A 680 15.55 -8.71 25.59
N GLY A 681 15.18 -7.76 24.72
CA GLY A 681 14.25 -6.67 25.02
C GLY A 681 12.80 -7.14 25.10
N TRP A 682 11.96 -6.43 25.86
CA TRP A 682 10.52 -6.74 25.92
C TRP A 682 9.83 -6.52 24.57
N GLY A 683 10.15 -5.38 23.93
CA GLY A 683 9.45 -4.89 22.75
C GLY A 683 9.49 -5.84 21.56
N GLU A 684 10.65 -6.41 21.25
CA GLU A 684 10.83 -7.28 20.09
C GLU A 684 9.86 -8.48 20.13
N SER A 685 9.84 -9.23 21.24
CA SER A 685 8.95 -10.39 21.39
C SER A 685 7.50 -10.00 21.63
N HIS A 686 7.23 -8.82 22.20
CA HIS A 686 5.89 -8.25 22.35
C HIS A 686 5.24 -7.97 20.98
N GLU A 687 5.99 -7.33 20.08
CA GLU A 687 5.53 -6.96 18.73
C GLU A 687 5.42 -8.17 17.80
N ILE A 688 6.42 -9.07 17.82
CA ILE A 688 6.29 -10.37 17.12
C ILE A 688 5.08 -11.13 17.66
N GLY A 689 4.87 -11.07 18.99
CA GLY A 689 3.75 -11.70 19.66
C GLY A 689 2.40 -11.28 19.11
N HIS A 690 2.21 -10.01 18.73
CA HIS A 690 0.97 -9.55 18.08
C HIS A 690 0.67 -10.31 16.79
N ASN A 691 1.68 -10.56 15.95
CA ASN A 691 1.51 -11.30 14.70
C ASN A 691 1.25 -12.81 14.92
N LEU A 692 1.54 -13.31 16.12
CA LEU A 692 1.28 -14.69 16.49
C LEU A 692 -0.05 -14.87 17.22
N GLN A 693 -0.71 -13.80 17.68
CA GLN A 693 -1.97 -13.94 18.42
C GLN A 693 -3.05 -14.71 17.64
N ARG A 694 -3.80 -15.53 18.36
CA ARG A 694 -4.97 -16.25 17.85
C ARG A 694 -6.20 -15.78 18.62
N GLY A 695 -7.30 -15.49 17.92
CA GLY A 695 -8.52 -14.96 18.55
C GLY A 695 -9.07 -15.89 19.63
N ARG A 696 -8.96 -17.22 19.42
CA ARG A 696 -9.39 -18.23 20.39
C ARG A 696 -8.49 -18.38 21.61
N LEU A 697 -7.37 -17.67 21.66
CA LEU A 697 -6.44 -17.64 22.80
C LEU A 697 -6.43 -16.26 23.50
N LYS A 698 -7.49 -15.46 23.27
CA LYS A 698 -7.74 -14.18 23.93
C LYS A 698 -8.91 -14.35 24.89
N ILE A 699 -8.68 -14.02 26.16
CA ILE A 699 -9.76 -13.89 27.13
C ILE A 699 -10.44 -12.55 26.92
N TYR A 700 -11.70 -12.60 26.50
CA TYR A 700 -12.47 -11.45 26.02
C TYR A 700 -11.76 -10.67 24.90
N ASP A 701 -12.45 -9.71 24.29
CA ASP A 701 -11.86 -8.83 23.27
C ASP A 701 -10.95 -7.73 23.86
N VAL A 702 -10.56 -7.85 25.13
CA VAL A 702 -9.66 -6.92 25.84
C VAL A 702 -8.21 -7.42 25.97
N SER A 703 -7.92 -8.63 25.48
CA SER A 703 -6.60 -9.28 25.60
C SER A 703 -5.65 -9.03 24.43
N GLY A 704 -5.91 -7.99 23.62
CA GLY A 704 -5.07 -7.60 22.49
C GLY A 704 -3.63 -7.26 22.90
N GLU A 705 -3.46 -6.60 24.04
CA GLU A 705 -2.17 -6.23 24.64
C GLU A 705 -1.79 -7.13 25.84
N VAL A 706 -2.34 -8.34 25.89
CA VAL A 706 -2.16 -9.28 26.99
C VAL A 706 -1.65 -10.62 26.46
N SER A 707 -2.37 -11.26 25.53
CA SER A 707 -2.01 -12.63 25.12
C SER A 707 -0.72 -12.70 24.28
N ASN A 708 -0.30 -11.60 23.66
CA ASN A 708 1.02 -11.49 23.02
C ASN A 708 2.16 -11.43 24.04
N ASN A 709 1.89 -11.13 25.31
CA ASN A 709 2.95 -11.01 26.32
C ASN A 709 3.42 -12.35 26.89
N ILE A 710 2.80 -13.47 26.51
CA ILE A 710 3.35 -14.80 26.82
C ILE A 710 4.74 -14.99 26.21
N PHE A 711 5.01 -14.38 25.04
CA PHE A 711 6.27 -14.54 24.32
C PHE A 711 7.45 -13.85 25.02
N PRO A 712 7.39 -12.55 25.39
CA PRO A 712 8.46 -11.94 26.18
C PRO A 712 8.59 -12.56 27.58
N LEU A 713 7.49 -12.95 28.25
CA LEU A 713 7.59 -13.66 29.54
C LEU A 713 8.33 -15.00 29.41
N TYR A 714 8.00 -15.80 28.38
CA TYR A 714 8.70 -17.05 28.11
C TYR A 714 10.17 -16.84 27.75
N LYS A 715 10.49 -15.78 26.99
CA LYS A 715 11.88 -15.41 26.70
C LYS A 715 12.68 -15.15 27.99
N ALA A 716 12.10 -14.42 28.93
CA ALA A 716 12.70 -14.18 30.24
C ALA A 716 12.98 -15.48 30.99
N TYR A 717 11.97 -16.34 31.04
CA TYR A 717 12.06 -17.66 31.66
C TYR A 717 13.19 -18.47 31.00
N GLN A 718 13.18 -18.60 29.68
CA GLN A 718 14.17 -19.36 28.93
C GLN A 718 15.59 -18.83 29.18
N PHE A 719 15.79 -17.51 29.13
CA PHE A 719 17.09 -16.89 29.35
C PHE A 719 17.60 -17.15 30.77
N TYR A 720 16.75 -16.96 31.78
CA TYR A 720 17.09 -17.24 33.18
C TYR A 720 17.45 -18.71 33.38
N HIS A 721 16.69 -19.64 32.82
CA HIS A 721 16.97 -21.07 32.97
C HIS A 721 18.26 -21.51 32.26
N ASN A 722 18.68 -20.82 31.20
CA ASN A 722 19.91 -21.11 30.48
C ASN A 722 21.15 -20.49 31.13
N THR A 723 21.01 -19.35 31.83
CA THR A 723 22.15 -18.51 32.25
C THR A 723 22.19 -18.21 33.74
N ASN A 724 21.10 -18.47 34.46
CA ASN A 724 20.84 -18.02 35.82
C ASN A 724 20.83 -16.48 35.99
N GLU A 725 20.64 -15.72 34.90
CA GLU A 725 20.52 -14.27 34.89
C GLU A 725 19.05 -13.84 34.68
N ALA A 726 18.52 -13.06 35.62
CA ALA A 726 17.14 -12.59 35.55
C ALA A 726 17.01 -11.31 34.72
N LEU A 727 16.18 -11.34 33.68
CA LEU A 727 15.80 -10.13 32.93
C LEU A 727 14.74 -9.34 33.69
N ALA A 728 14.68 -8.02 33.45
CA ALA A 728 13.68 -7.15 34.06
C ALA A 728 12.23 -7.59 33.78
N MET A 729 12.00 -8.34 32.70
CA MET A 729 10.69 -8.85 32.36
C MET A 729 10.23 -10.07 33.16
N CYS A 730 11.11 -10.67 33.97
CA CYS A 730 10.75 -11.74 34.89
C CYS A 730 9.66 -11.29 35.90
N THR A 731 9.57 -10.01 36.22
CA THR A 731 8.66 -9.44 37.24
C THR A 731 7.67 -8.42 36.64
N ARG A 732 7.30 -8.57 35.36
CA ARG A 732 6.41 -7.62 34.65
C ARG A 732 4.93 -7.80 34.96
N THR A 733 4.52 -8.95 35.48
CA THR A 733 3.14 -9.25 35.84
C THR A 733 2.77 -8.58 37.16
N ASP A 734 1.52 -8.10 37.26
CA ASP A 734 1.00 -7.54 38.52
C ASP A 734 0.15 -8.58 39.26
N SER A 735 0.81 -9.64 39.70
CA SER A 735 0.19 -10.80 40.36
C SER A 735 -0.42 -10.45 41.72
N ARG A 736 0.18 -9.49 42.46
CA ARG A 736 -0.38 -9.00 43.73
C ARG A 736 -1.73 -8.30 43.52
N SER A 737 -1.83 -7.38 42.57
CA SER A 737 -3.11 -6.71 42.29
C SER A 737 -4.17 -7.70 41.79
N ALA A 738 -3.77 -8.65 40.92
CA ALA A 738 -4.68 -9.70 40.45
C ALA A 738 -5.23 -10.53 41.62
N TYR A 739 -4.38 -11.00 42.53
CA TYR A 739 -4.83 -11.73 43.72
C TYR A 739 -5.77 -10.92 44.59
N ASN A 740 -5.45 -9.65 44.87
CA ASN A 740 -6.30 -8.79 45.69
C ASN A 740 -7.69 -8.62 45.08
N ILE A 741 -7.79 -8.49 43.76
CA ILE A 741 -9.07 -8.46 43.05
C ILE A 741 -9.82 -9.78 43.24
N LEU A 742 -9.19 -10.92 42.93
CA LEU A 742 -9.79 -12.26 43.07
C LEU A 742 -10.28 -12.54 44.50
N ASN A 743 -9.46 -12.18 45.49
CA ASN A 743 -9.74 -12.40 46.90
C ASN A 743 -10.89 -11.51 47.38
N SER A 744 -10.85 -10.20 47.07
CA SER A 744 -11.93 -9.28 47.48
C SER A 744 -13.27 -9.59 46.83
N ALA A 745 -13.26 -10.14 45.61
CA ALA A 745 -14.47 -10.58 44.91
C ALA A 745 -15.22 -11.70 45.64
N GLN A 746 -14.53 -12.54 46.43
CA GLN A 746 -15.18 -13.63 47.18
C GLN A 746 -16.14 -13.11 48.27
N ASN A 747 -15.99 -11.86 48.69
CA ASN A 747 -16.91 -11.22 49.64
C ASN A 747 -18.15 -10.60 48.97
N GLN A 748 -18.30 -10.75 47.65
CA GLN A 748 -19.45 -10.23 46.89
C GLN A 748 -20.48 -11.33 46.65
N GLY A 749 -21.75 -10.95 46.44
CA GLY A 749 -22.83 -11.91 46.14
C GLY A 749 -22.67 -12.63 44.79
N ASP A 750 -21.90 -12.06 43.87
CA ASP A 750 -21.50 -12.66 42.59
C ASP A 750 -19.99 -12.41 42.37
N PRO A 751 -19.12 -13.32 42.87
CA PRO A 751 -17.67 -13.19 42.75
C PRO A 751 -17.19 -13.16 41.30
N LEU A 752 -17.84 -13.91 40.39
CA LEU A 752 -17.43 -13.98 38.98
C LEU A 752 -17.61 -12.61 38.31
N SER A 753 -18.80 -12.02 38.43
CA SER A 753 -19.07 -10.69 37.86
C SER A 753 -18.20 -9.61 38.50
N ALA A 754 -17.93 -9.71 39.80
CA ALA A 754 -17.05 -8.78 40.51
C ALA A 754 -15.60 -8.86 40.01
N THR A 755 -15.05 -10.07 39.82
CA THR A 755 -13.71 -10.24 39.24
C THR A 755 -13.69 -9.74 37.80
N LYS A 756 -14.71 -10.05 36.98
CA LYS A 756 -14.80 -9.56 35.60
C LYS A 756 -14.73 -8.04 35.51
N ALA A 757 -15.53 -7.34 36.31
CA ALA A 757 -15.56 -5.89 36.32
C ALA A 757 -14.19 -5.29 36.71
N ASN A 758 -13.54 -5.85 37.73
CA ASN A 758 -12.33 -5.25 38.29
C ASN A 758 -11.04 -5.67 37.58
N LEU A 759 -10.96 -6.89 37.03
CA LEU A 759 -9.78 -7.41 36.35
C LEU A 759 -9.85 -7.20 34.84
N TRP A 760 -10.92 -7.66 34.19
CA TRP A 760 -11.03 -7.66 32.73
C TRP A 760 -11.52 -6.33 32.17
N ILE A 761 -12.42 -5.62 32.85
CA ILE A 761 -12.91 -4.31 32.40
C ILE A 761 -12.00 -3.19 32.91
N ASN A 762 -11.85 -3.05 34.23
CA ASN A 762 -11.13 -1.93 34.84
C ASN A 762 -9.62 -2.18 35.07
N GLY A 763 -9.17 -3.44 35.03
CA GLY A 763 -7.77 -3.79 35.30
C GLY A 763 -6.83 -3.45 34.15
N GLY A 764 -5.57 -3.12 34.46
CA GLY A 764 -4.53 -2.88 33.46
C GLY A 764 -4.01 -4.17 32.81
N ASN A 765 -3.26 -4.02 31.70
CA ASN A 765 -2.73 -5.16 30.93
C ASN A 765 -1.89 -6.13 31.77
N PHE A 766 -1.05 -5.62 32.68
CA PHE A 766 -0.19 -6.46 33.53
C PHE A 766 -0.95 -7.21 34.63
N VAL A 767 -2.10 -6.69 35.07
CA VAL A 767 -3.02 -7.39 35.99
C VAL A 767 -3.71 -8.54 35.25
N ARG A 768 -4.18 -8.28 34.02
CA ARG A 768 -4.77 -9.31 33.15
C ARG A 768 -3.77 -10.38 32.76
N LEU A 769 -2.51 -10.00 32.54
CA LEU A 769 -1.43 -10.92 32.17
C LEU A 769 -1.16 -11.97 33.27
N ALA A 770 -1.44 -11.65 34.54
CA ALA A 770 -1.33 -12.60 35.63
C ALA A 770 -2.18 -13.86 35.39
N PHE A 771 -3.32 -13.79 34.70
CA PHE A 771 -4.11 -14.98 34.34
C PHE A 771 -3.28 -15.98 33.52
N TYR A 772 -2.54 -15.49 32.52
CA TYR A 772 -1.71 -16.31 31.64
C TYR A 772 -0.47 -16.84 32.37
N GLU A 773 0.15 -16.04 33.23
CA GLU A 773 1.23 -16.51 34.12
C GLU A 773 0.75 -17.65 35.03
N GLN A 774 -0.43 -17.53 35.60
CA GLN A 774 -0.99 -18.50 36.54
C GLN A 774 -1.37 -19.81 35.85
N LEU A 775 -1.78 -19.77 34.57
CA LEU A 775 -1.94 -20.98 33.75
C LEU A 775 -0.62 -21.72 33.53
N HIS A 776 0.50 -21.00 33.37
CA HIS A 776 1.83 -21.63 33.29
C HIS A 776 2.17 -22.36 34.60
N PHE A 777 1.98 -21.72 35.76
CA PHE A 777 2.25 -22.36 37.05
C PHE A 777 1.33 -23.56 37.30
N LEU A 778 0.04 -23.43 36.97
CA LEU A 778 -0.93 -24.52 37.03
C LEU A 778 -0.48 -25.73 36.20
N ALA A 779 -0.11 -25.50 34.95
CA ALA A 779 0.34 -26.57 34.07
C ALA A 779 1.57 -27.28 34.62
N ARG A 780 2.52 -26.52 35.18
CA ARG A 780 3.74 -27.06 35.78
C ARG A 780 3.44 -27.90 37.01
N ASP A 781 2.57 -27.42 37.89
CA ASP A 781 2.13 -28.12 39.11
C ASP A 781 1.44 -29.45 38.78
N LEU A 782 0.68 -29.48 37.69
CA LEU A 782 0.05 -30.69 37.15
C LEU A 782 1.01 -31.58 36.33
N GLY A 783 2.31 -31.26 36.30
CA GLY A 783 3.36 -32.09 35.72
C GLY A 783 3.61 -31.88 34.22
N LEU A 784 3.06 -30.83 33.60
CA LEU A 784 3.27 -30.54 32.18
C LEU A 784 4.59 -29.80 31.95
N GLY A 785 5.71 -30.55 31.99
CA GLY A 785 7.03 -30.07 31.62
C GLY A 785 7.42 -28.78 32.36
N SER A 786 7.73 -27.73 31.59
CA SER A 786 8.05 -26.41 32.15
C SER A 786 6.82 -25.62 32.62
N GLY A 787 5.61 -26.04 32.26
CA GLY A 787 4.37 -25.28 32.37
C GLY A 787 4.08 -24.42 31.13
N TRP A 788 5.13 -23.87 30.48
CA TRP A 788 4.97 -23.08 29.24
C TRP A 788 4.51 -23.93 28.05
N ASP A 789 4.76 -25.24 28.11
CA ASP A 789 4.32 -26.21 27.10
C ASP A 789 2.79 -26.22 26.90
N LEU A 790 2.02 -25.78 27.90
CA LEU A 790 0.59 -25.56 27.79
C LEU A 790 0.26 -24.62 26.62
N PHE A 791 0.98 -23.50 26.49
CA PHE A 791 0.73 -22.54 25.41
C PHE A 791 1.06 -23.15 24.05
N THR A 792 2.20 -23.83 23.91
CA THR A 792 2.55 -24.56 22.69
C THR A 792 1.45 -25.53 22.26
N LEU A 793 0.93 -26.31 23.20
CA LEU A 793 -0.17 -27.24 22.96
C LEU A 793 -1.48 -26.53 22.60
N MET A 794 -1.82 -25.41 23.25
CA MET A 794 -3.01 -24.61 22.91
C MET A 794 -2.91 -24.01 21.49
N TYR A 795 -1.73 -23.59 21.06
CA TYR A 795 -1.50 -23.10 19.69
C TYR A 795 -1.64 -24.23 18.64
N LEU A 796 -1.10 -25.41 18.93
CA LEU A 796 -1.27 -26.60 18.08
C LEU A 796 -2.74 -27.03 18.00
N HIS A 797 -3.42 -27.01 19.14
CA HIS A 797 -4.85 -27.33 19.23
C HIS A 797 -5.70 -26.35 18.42
N GLU A 798 -5.45 -25.04 18.57
CA GLU A 798 -6.24 -24.00 17.91
C GLU A 798 -6.11 -24.07 16.38
N ARG A 799 -4.93 -24.41 15.84
CA ARG A 799 -4.75 -24.61 14.40
C ARG A 799 -5.50 -25.83 13.89
N GLN A 800 -5.47 -26.95 14.62
CA GLN A 800 -6.26 -28.14 14.28
C GLN A 800 -7.76 -27.85 14.36
N PHE A 801 -8.21 -27.15 15.40
CA PHE A 801 -9.60 -26.71 15.53
C PHE A 801 -10.02 -25.81 14.36
N SER A 802 -9.17 -24.85 13.97
CA SER A 802 -9.43 -23.98 12.82
C SER A 802 -9.59 -24.75 11.52
N LEU A 803 -8.80 -25.80 11.31
CA LEU A 803 -8.97 -26.73 10.19
C LEU A 803 -10.27 -27.51 10.31
N ALA A 804 -10.59 -28.05 11.49
CA ALA A 804 -11.80 -28.81 11.74
C ALA A 804 -13.06 -28.00 11.45
N VAL A 805 -13.16 -26.75 11.94
CA VAL A 805 -14.34 -25.89 11.71
C VAL A 805 -14.38 -25.23 10.33
N SER A 806 -13.49 -25.60 9.40
CA SER A 806 -13.53 -25.05 8.04
C SER A 806 -14.71 -25.57 7.21
N ASN A 807 -15.25 -26.76 7.54
CA ASN A 807 -16.44 -27.35 6.94
C ASN A 807 -16.92 -28.57 7.75
N ASP A 808 -18.16 -29.01 7.50
CA ASP A 808 -18.80 -30.14 8.18
C ASP A 808 -17.97 -31.45 8.13
N THR A 809 -17.35 -31.75 6.98
CA THR A 809 -16.57 -32.99 6.81
C THR A 809 -15.33 -33.00 7.70
N GLN A 810 -14.61 -31.88 7.74
CA GLN A 810 -13.45 -31.72 8.63
C GLN A 810 -13.89 -31.75 10.09
N TRP A 811 -15.02 -31.13 10.41
CA TRP A 811 -15.56 -31.09 11.76
C TRP A 811 -15.89 -32.48 12.28
N LEU A 812 -16.70 -33.23 11.53
CA LEU A 812 -17.17 -34.57 11.92
C LEU A 812 -16.02 -35.55 12.12
N SER A 813 -14.93 -35.42 11.35
CA SER A 813 -13.77 -36.33 11.47
C SER A 813 -12.85 -36.02 12.65
N GLN A 814 -12.83 -34.78 13.16
CA GLN A 814 -11.85 -34.34 14.16
C GLN A 814 -12.45 -34.00 15.53
N GLN A 815 -13.75 -33.67 15.62
CA GLN A 815 -14.39 -33.14 16.84
C GLN A 815 -14.09 -33.95 18.11
N ASN A 816 -14.12 -35.28 18.03
CA ASN A 816 -13.92 -36.14 19.21
C ASN A 816 -12.47 -36.08 19.71
N GLN A 817 -11.51 -36.11 18.77
CA GLN A 817 -10.08 -36.07 19.06
C GLN A 817 -9.64 -34.71 19.63
N LEU A 818 -10.32 -33.64 19.23
CA LEU A 818 -10.06 -32.28 19.71
C LEU A 818 -10.80 -31.95 21.03
N GLY A 819 -11.55 -32.90 21.61
CA GLY A 819 -12.27 -32.69 22.88
C GLY A 819 -13.59 -31.93 22.75
N PHE A 820 -14.20 -31.93 21.56
CA PHE A 820 -15.48 -31.30 21.24
C PHE A 820 -16.53 -32.33 20.81
N ALA A 821 -16.56 -33.50 21.44
CA ALA A 821 -17.51 -34.54 21.09
C ALA A 821 -18.97 -34.08 21.31
N GLY A 822 -19.82 -34.22 20.29
CA GLY A 822 -21.28 -34.04 20.43
C GLY A 822 -21.80 -32.63 20.18
N ILE A 823 -20.95 -31.67 19.81
CA ILE A 823 -21.36 -30.32 19.37
C ILE A 823 -21.40 -30.26 17.83
N ASN A 824 -22.39 -29.57 17.26
CA ASN A 824 -22.48 -29.41 15.80
C ASN A 824 -21.47 -28.36 15.29
N HIS A 825 -21.24 -28.34 13.97
CA HIS A 825 -20.25 -27.45 13.34
C HIS A 825 -20.53 -25.97 13.58
N THR A 826 -21.80 -25.54 13.47
CA THR A 826 -22.21 -24.14 13.67
C THR A 826 -21.89 -23.66 15.09
N ASP A 827 -22.26 -24.45 16.09
CA ASP A 827 -22.03 -24.12 17.49
C ASP A 827 -20.53 -24.14 17.82
N ALA A 828 -19.77 -25.08 17.27
CA ALA A 828 -18.31 -25.12 17.40
C ALA A 828 -17.65 -23.88 16.78
N ALA A 829 -18.06 -23.48 15.58
CA ALA A 829 -17.55 -22.30 14.90
C ALA A 829 -17.83 -21.00 15.67
N GLY A 830 -18.94 -20.98 16.42
CA GLY A 830 -19.39 -19.85 17.25
C GLY A 830 -18.79 -19.77 18.66
N LEU A 831 -17.96 -20.73 19.08
CA LEU A 831 -17.32 -20.69 20.40
C LEU A 831 -16.41 -19.46 20.56
N SER A 832 -16.53 -18.80 21.72
CA SER A 832 -15.69 -17.66 22.07
C SER A 832 -14.26 -18.07 22.40
N GLY A 833 -13.35 -17.09 22.51
CA GLY A 833 -11.99 -17.35 23.01
C GLY A 833 -11.99 -17.90 24.44
N ASN A 834 -12.90 -17.46 25.29
CA ASN A 834 -13.06 -17.98 26.64
C ASN A 834 -13.44 -19.48 26.62
N ASP A 835 -14.43 -19.83 25.80
CA ASP A 835 -14.89 -21.22 25.65
C ASP A 835 -13.78 -22.13 25.15
N PHE A 836 -13.09 -21.71 24.09
CA PHE A 836 -12.00 -22.49 23.51
C PHE A 836 -10.87 -22.68 24.51
N MET A 837 -10.45 -21.62 25.22
CA MET A 837 -9.39 -21.72 26.22
C MET A 837 -9.78 -22.63 27.39
N LEU A 838 -11.04 -22.60 27.85
CA LEU A 838 -11.51 -23.53 28.88
C LEU A 838 -11.37 -24.98 28.40
N VAL A 839 -11.93 -25.30 27.23
CA VAL A 839 -11.90 -26.67 26.70
C VAL A 839 -10.45 -27.10 26.44
N SER A 840 -9.67 -26.26 25.77
CA SER A 840 -8.29 -26.59 25.42
C SER A 840 -7.42 -26.83 26.65
N ALA A 841 -7.43 -25.93 27.63
CA ALA A 841 -6.61 -26.10 28.84
C ALA A 841 -7.08 -27.31 29.66
N SER A 842 -8.39 -27.53 29.76
CA SER A 842 -8.96 -28.66 30.50
C SER A 842 -8.59 -30.01 29.88
N VAL A 843 -8.68 -30.14 28.56
CA VAL A 843 -8.31 -31.35 27.82
C VAL A 843 -6.81 -31.62 27.94
N ILE A 844 -5.97 -30.59 27.76
CA ILE A 844 -4.50 -30.73 27.85
C ILE A 844 -4.07 -31.18 29.25
N LEU A 845 -4.68 -30.62 30.29
CA LEU A 845 -4.32 -30.88 31.69
C LEU A 845 -5.13 -32.04 32.30
N ASN A 846 -6.06 -32.62 31.54
CA ASN A 846 -6.98 -33.68 31.97
C ASN A 846 -7.70 -33.34 33.29
N ARG A 847 -8.22 -32.12 33.39
CA ARG A 847 -8.93 -31.57 34.56
C ARG A 847 -10.04 -30.64 34.12
N ASP A 848 -11.17 -30.65 34.81
CA ASP A 848 -12.23 -29.66 34.62
C ASP A 848 -11.81 -28.32 35.25
N LEU A 849 -11.48 -27.34 34.42
CA LEU A 849 -11.04 -26.01 34.85
C LEU A 849 -12.18 -24.98 34.94
N THR A 850 -13.44 -25.39 34.91
CA THR A 850 -14.60 -24.49 34.99
C THR A 850 -14.54 -23.60 36.23
N ALA A 851 -14.19 -24.18 37.39
CA ALA A 851 -14.04 -23.43 38.63
C ALA A 851 -12.86 -22.43 38.59
N TYR A 852 -11.76 -22.79 37.91
CA TYR A 852 -10.61 -21.90 37.72
C TYR A 852 -10.98 -20.69 36.87
N PHE A 853 -11.61 -20.90 35.72
CA PHE A 853 -12.04 -19.79 34.86
C PHE A 853 -13.05 -18.88 35.57
N SER A 854 -13.97 -19.47 36.34
CA SER A 854 -14.94 -18.72 37.15
C SER A 854 -14.27 -17.85 38.24
N LEU A 855 -13.25 -18.38 38.93
CA LEU A 855 -12.47 -17.63 39.93
C LEU A 855 -11.83 -16.38 39.30
N TRP A 856 -11.30 -16.53 38.08
CA TRP A 856 -10.69 -15.44 37.32
C TRP A 856 -11.71 -14.51 36.63
N GLY A 857 -13.00 -14.64 36.91
CA GLY A 857 -14.04 -13.80 36.31
C GLY A 857 -14.17 -14.00 34.80
N VAL A 858 -13.84 -15.20 34.30
CA VAL A 858 -13.95 -15.56 32.89
C VAL A 858 -15.24 -16.33 32.67
N GLU A 859 -16.18 -15.69 32.00
CA GLU A 859 -17.46 -16.28 31.60
C GLU A 859 -17.26 -17.28 30.46
N THR A 860 -17.84 -18.47 30.63
CA THR A 860 -17.85 -19.55 29.65
C THR A 860 -19.27 -20.04 29.46
N SER A 861 -19.57 -20.50 28.24
CA SER A 861 -20.89 -21.02 27.88
C SER A 861 -21.18 -22.37 28.55
N ALA A 862 -22.47 -22.66 28.76
CA ALA A 862 -22.91 -23.97 29.23
C ALA A 862 -22.43 -25.12 28.30
N THR A 863 -22.32 -24.84 27.00
CA THR A 863 -21.78 -25.79 26.02
C THR A 863 -20.32 -26.13 26.34
N ALA A 864 -19.45 -25.12 26.53
CA ALA A 864 -18.05 -25.35 26.85
C ALA A 864 -17.86 -26.06 28.21
N GLN A 865 -18.66 -25.69 29.22
CA GLN A 865 -18.67 -26.35 30.52
C GLN A 865 -19.08 -27.83 30.40
N GLY A 866 -20.11 -28.13 29.60
CA GLY A 866 -20.56 -29.49 29.34
C GLY A 866 -19.51 -30.36 28.65
N LEU A 867 -18.66 -29.79 27.80
CA LEU A 867 -17.57 -30.51 27.13
C LEU A 867 -16.48 -30.98 28.11
N VAL A 868 -16.24 -30.24 29.19
CA VAL A 868 -15.15 -30.55 30.15
C VAL A 868 -15.63 -31.27 31.41
N ALA A 869 -16.93 -31.29 31.69
CA ALA A 869 -17.52 -31.84 32.92
C ALA A 869 -17.23 -33.33 33.19
N HIS A 870 -16.80 -34.09 32.17
CA HIS A 870 -16.42 -35.49 32.30
C HIS A 870 -15.00 -35.68 32.84
N LEU A 871 -14.20 -34.61 32.89
CA LEU A 871 -12.83 -34.62 33.40
C LEU A 871 -12.82 -34.53 34.93
N GLY A 872 -11.68 -34.86 35.55
CA GLY A 872 -11.54 -34.79 37.01
C GLY A 872 -11.66 -33.34 37.52
N SER A 873 -12.47 -33.11 38.54
CA SER A 873 -12.66 -31.78 39.14
C SER A 873 -11.34 -31.18 39.63
N PHE A 874 -11.14 -29.88 39.41
CA PHE A 874 -9.99 -29.13 39.91
C PHE A 874 -10.41 -28.04 40.91
N ASN A 875 -9.70 -27.95 42.03
CA ASN A 875 -9.94 -26.89 43.02
C ASN A 875 -8.97 -25.72 42.75
N PRO A 876 -9.46 -24.52 42.39
CA PRO A 876 -8.62 -23.46 41.87
C PRO A 876 -7.88 -22.69 42.97
N GLY A 877 -6.55 -22.67 42.91
CA GLY A 877 -5.71 -21.79 43.75
C GLY A 877 -5.03 -20.68 42.95
N PHE A 878 -4.35 -19.79 43.67
CA PHE A 878 -3.46 -18.75 43.15
C PHE A 878 -2.02 -19.06 43.55
N TYR A 879 -1.14 -19.26 42.57
CA TYR A 879 0.28 -19.53 42.75
C TYR A 879 1.04 -18.26 43.18
N GLN A 880 1.61 -18.29 44.38
CA GLN A 880 2.31 -17.15 44.98
C GLN A 880 3.65 -16.86 44.31
N SER A 881 3.66 -15.97 43.32
CA SER A 881 4.90 -15.57 42.67
C SER A 881 4.96 -14.07 42.36
N ASP A 882 6.13 -13.49 42.62
CA ASP A 882 6.53 -12.15 42.16
C ASP A 882 7.36 -12.21 40.87
N THR A 883 7.63 -13.42 40.36
CA THR A 883 8.45 -13.64 39.17
C THR A 883 8.05 -14.88 38.37
N VAL A 884 8.02 -14.77 37.06
CA VAL A 884 7.76 -15.90 36.17
C VAL A 884 8.98 -16.81 35.99
N CYS A 885 10.17 -16.34 36.38
CA CYS A 885 11.45 -17.02 36.17
C CYS A 885 11.83 -17.98 37.33
N ARG A 886 10.86 -18.58 38.03
CA ARG A 886 11.14 -19.46 39.18
C ARG A 886 11.57 -20.87 38.76
N ASN A 887 12.52 -21.41 39.52
CA ASN A 887 12.97 -22.80 39.38
C ASN A 887 12.04 -23.81 40.05
N ASP A 888 11.25 -23.41 41.04
CA ASP A 888 10.29 -24.22 41.76
C ASP A 888 8.83 -23.91 41.34
N VAL A 889 7.92 -24.83 41.62
CA VAL A 889 6.47 -24.56 41.51
C VAL A 889 6.07 -23.74 42.74
N PRO A 890 5.50 -22.53 42.57
CA PRO A 890 5.09 -21.73 43.72
C PRO A 890 3.98 -22.41 44.53
N THR A 891 3.86 -22.11 45.81
CA THR A 891 2.74 -22.60 46.61
C THR A 891 1.44 -21.93 46.17
N ALA A 892 0.39 -22.71 45.98
CA ALA A 892 -0.95 -22.19 45.69
C ALA A 892 -1.70 -21.83 46.99
N ILE A 893 -2.33 -20.66 47.02
CA ILE A 893 -3.27 -20.26 48.08
C ILE A 893 -4.66 -20.01 47.50
N MET A 894 -5.69 -20.29 48.28
CA MET A 894 -7.06 -20.00 47.86
C MET A 894 -7.36 -18.51 48.07
N PRO A 895 -7.85 -17.78 47.05
CA PRO A 895 -8.56 -16.54 47.28
C PRO A 895 -9.90 -16.88 47.96
N ASP A 896 -10.05 -16.55 49.24
CA ASP A 896 -11.18 -16.95 50.09
C ASP A 896 -11.93 -15.76 50.73
N GLY A 897 -11.52 -14.53 50.41
CA GLY A 897 -12.08 -13.29 50.97
C GLY A 897 -11.39 -12.78 52.22
N SER A 898 -10.48 -13.55 52.81
CA SER A 898 -9.87 -13.27 54.13
C SER A 898 -8.36 -13.45 54.18
N THR A 899 -7.80 -14.36 53.38
CA THR A 899 -6.36 -14.63 53.30
C THR A 899 -5.67 -13.41 52.69
N ALA A 900 -4.71 -12.83 53.40
CA ALA A 900 -3.93 -11.70 52.91
C ALA A 900 -2.91 -12.17 51.87
N TRP A 901 -2.50 -11.27 50.95
CA TRP A 901 -1.34 -11.53 50.10
C TRP A 901 -0.10 -11.76 50.99
N PRO A 902 0.68 -12.84 50.75
CA PRO A 902 1.82 -13.22 51.58
C PRO A 902 2.97 -12.21 51.60
#